data_AF-A0A7H0YHG1-F1
#
_entry.id   AF-A0A7H0YHG1-F1
#
_cell.length_a   1.000
_cell.length_b   1.000
_cell.length_c   1.000
_cell.angle_alpha   90.00
_cell.angle_beta   90.00
_cell.angle_gamma   90.00
#
_symmetry.space_group_name_H-M   'P 1'
#
loop_
_entity.id
_entity.type
_entity.pdbx_description
1 polymer ?
#
loop_
_entity_poly.entity_id
_entity_poly.type
_entity_poly.pdbx_seq_one_letter_code
_entity_poly.pdbx_strand_id
1 'polypeptide(L)'
;MKKTQRILAVLLVGVLLLLQLPPFSFPTNKAAAETEITPLSYYADKNDRYFVGMMYFDMWKNTAGKWVTDGGKEPGKGMHGEATFTYKFQFPGRKIKNVTARLYTKADSESHPEYFEESRLDKYEEYARYVSKGTVEDDKHPFQPKGVGTDTAIIPITVNIKLDAETRPKNIKEESCPNCAKEVEAWRIYQPILFKIELDGGLTVKHFTESNKPLDAIFPPRSENLKVGQTYDFTPGSNPNYEYVGYKKSSTGAPPSGSITPGQLPALMYDGKFEQYTVHLFYKELKPEEEPPEGVKCSRPTPAGSQSDKALDPMVSAVIKADQRGAHRFDVSKGIPTSESLYGNVIARNYLFQNTFQQLKGECTYNVKLKRTYELEWEDINDTRHMTIVQYYKYEIVKPYSYWTIDNLEVFGIKNAQLRNYALPGGGITIPPRNYTPPAVESATNGKYYLGPAPGIIDGGSKYIYGGKSMPKVPNEERELKPVAQERTPDVEVENDTVTFDGKTIMDHKRVKKEGPTPGKIPAPVKVGQDVLYSPGHVIEMFKVNKLNTPSSGTINYFVVPGSSDGTEGKALPINGINTVTVHTPVVMYPAVSNDKPHNQKVYPTAGRAALILDRPFVVTIPTKGQHRNILGYGNRDYAKYTAYKQVMFEFPVLNQDKSKYIPAKTWIDIPVNQEDTTFNMPVWVDEGDYTVHFRSIAENAPKDFTWEKMANLDLANHVAINTVPVQVIGRLYDFRITDVGDFDWEQVFRVKKGSSQHTGALYWVGPNGIDGAPRGNQFPFLLPIHPGSHPSQGYQNIAIKTGYHFKFDFKTKGNMFSAGDHVRIKPTFYFVNKNGTNRQPVDLYYHDYGRNKNFVKIGSSQDLSKNTIKLNDRMRNISTTDLNNTATFVKTYGFQNFVREAKKESLIGGYSWLDLTQRVRTMIGPVNNIPKGVNVNRTVSAEQQWYGEFSLPAAPYVVPAGYNIFEYGRTHQGLADSSPIWLKNGYIVVNFQIETYRAGEKLPYLRYYRLPGDSTPLDNQWKMEGFSNLISDLSGHRFAAPDGDVAYYHANLSSYDDFRSNVTH
;
A
#
# COMPACT_ATOMS: atom_id res chain seq x y z
N MET A 1 44.93 -18.23 25.15
CA MET A 1 44.23 -17.27 26.03
C MET A 1 44.22 -15.80 25.56
N LYS A 2 44.70 -15.42 24.36
CA LYS A 2 44.64 -14.00 23.89
C LYS A 2 43.68 -13.70 22.73
N LYS A 3 43.03 -14.72 22.11
CA LYS A 3 42.02 -14.53 21.04
C LYS A 3 40.58 -14.54 21.54
N THR A 4 40.28 -15.24 22.63
CA THR A 4 38.93 -15.36 23.18
C THR A 4 38.48 -14.12 23.96
N GLN A 5 39.40 -13.35 24.55
CA GLN A 5 39.10 -12.10 25.24
C GLN A 5 38.77 -10.92 24.30
N ARG A 6 39.27 -10.91 23.05
CA ARG A 6 38.94 -9.87 22.07
C ARG A 6 37.55 -10.04 21.47
N ILE A 7 37.08 -11.27 21.31
CA ILE A 7 35.72 -11.53 20.82
C ILE A 7 34.70 -11.24 21.94
N LEU A 8 35.02 -11.55 23.20
CA LEU A 8 34.16 -11.18 24.33
C LEU A 8 34.12 -9.67 24.58
N ALA A 9 35.22 -8.94 24.37
CA ALA A 9 35.24 -7.48 24.50
C ALA A 9 34.48 -6.78 23.36
N VAL A 10 34.53 -7.29 22.12
CA VAL A 10 33.75 -6.74 21.00
C VAL A 10 32.26 -7.11 21.12
N LEU A 11 31.92 -8.27 21.68
CA LEU A 11 30.54 -8.63 22.03
C LEU A 11 30.03 -7.83 23.23
N LEU A 12 30.83 -7.58 24.28
CA LEU A 12 30.40 -6.74 25.40
C LEU A 12 30.29 -5.27 24.98
N VAL A 13 31.17 -4.75 24.13
CA VAL A 13 31.06 -3.38 23.61
C VAL A 13 29.91 -3.27 22.61
N GLY A 14 29.65 -4.29 21.79
CA GLY A 14 28.47 -4.35 20.92
C GLY A 14 27.16 -4.44 21.70
N VAL A 15 27.11 -5.24 22.79
CA VAL A 15 25.95 -5.37 23.66
C VAL A 15 25.77 -4.16 24.59
N LEU A 16 26.86 -3.52 25.05
CA LEU A 16 26.77 -2.24 25.78
C LEU A 16 26.41 -1.07 24.84
N LEU A 17 26.84 -1.05 23.57
CA LEU A 17 26.38 -0.05 22.59
C LEU A 17 24.92 -0.29 22.17
N LEU A 18 24.44 -1.54 22.15
CA LEU A 18 23.03 -1.88 21.95
C LEU A 18 22.15 -1.60 23.18
N LEU A 19 22.74 -1.60 24.39
CA LEU A 19 22.08 -1.17 25.64
C LEU A 19 22.19 0.35 25.91
N GLN A 20 22.98 1.07 25.11
CA GLN A 20 23.10 2.54 25.14
C GLN A 20 22.35 3.24 24.00
N LEU A 21 21.74 2.48 23.08
CA LEU A 21 20.66 3.01 22.28
C LEU A 21 19.47 3.26 23.23
N PRO A 22 18.93 4.48 23.30
CA PRO A 22 17.76 4.73 24.13
C PRO A 22 16.69 3.70 23.72
N PRO A 23 16.04 3.01 24.67
CA PRO A 23 14.84 2.24 24.33
C PRO A 23 13.95 3.22 23.60
N PHE A 24 13.48 2.86 22.39
CA PHE A 24 12.59 3.67 21.57
C PHE A 24 11.82 4.64 22.44
N SER A 25 12.27 5.90 22.41
CA SER A 25 11.57 6.96 23.11
C SER A 25 10.27 7.10 22.36
N PHE A 26 9.24 6.34 22.79
CA PHE A 26 7.88 6.77 22.59
C PHE A 26 7.85 8.22 23.08
N PRO A 27 7.14 9.14 22.42
CA PRO A 27 6.91 10.47 22.97
C PRO A 27 6.20 10.30 24.32
N THR A 28 6.97 10.11 25.38
CA THR A 28 6.54 10.16 26.76
C THR A 28 6.32 11.62 27.04
N ASN A 29 5.06 11.94 27.28
CA ASN A 29 4.56 13.24 27.73
C ASN A 29 4.49 14.30 26.63
N LYS A 30 3.40 14.25 25.87
CA LYS A 30 2.49 15.39 25.67
C LYS A 30 1.34 14.96 24.76
N ALA A 31 0.11 15.07 25.25
CA ALA A 31 -1.05 15.21 24.37
C ALA A 31 -1.03 16.65 23.82
N ALA A 32 -0.25 16.90 22.77
CA ALA A 32 -0.26 18.20 22.11
C ALA A 32 0.20 18.12 20.65
N ALA A 33 -0.60 18.73 19.78
CA ALA A 33 -0.07 19.33 18.57
C ALA A 33 0.76 20.56 18.98
N GLU A 34 2.09 20.51 18.82
CA GLU A 34 3.01 21.65 19.02
C GLU A 34 3.00 22.65 17.83
N THR A 35 1.91 22.71 17.07
CA THR A 35 1.74 23.60 15.92
C THR A 35 0.44 24.39 16.04
N GLU A 36 0.48 25.69 15.74
CA GLU A 36 -0.71 26.55 15.65
C GLU A 36 -1.69 25.95 14.63
N ILE A 37 -2.84 25.45 15.09
CA ILE A 37 -3.86 24.85 14.22
C ILE A 37 -4.64 25.99 13.58
N THR A 38 -4.52 26.13 12.26
CA THR A 38 -5.30 27.08 11.48
C THR A 38 -6.50 26.36 10.86
N PRO A 39 -7.75 26.74 11.19
CA PRO A 39 -8.95 26.18 10.58
C PRO A 39 -8.96 26.26 9.05
N LEU A 40 -9.60 25.27 8.42
CA LEU A 40 -9.83 25.26 6.96
C LEU A 40 -10.98 26.19 6.54
N SER A 41 -12.03 26.26 7.36
CA SER A 41 -13.26 27.03 7.14
C SER A 41 -14.00 27.23 8.47
N TYR A 42 -15.10 27.99 8.47
CA TYR A 42 -15.94 28.28 9.62
C TYR A 42 -17.37 28.58 9.17
N TYR A 43 -18.35 28.41 10.06
CA TYR A 43 -19.69 28.93 9.83
C TYR A 43 -19.76 30.42 10.21
N ALA A 44 -20.31 31.24 9.33
CA ALA A 44 -20.51 32.66 9.57
C ALA A 44 -22.00 32.94 9.84
N ASP A 45 -22.30 33.50 11.01
CA ASP A 45 -23.63 34.01 11.35
C ASP A 45 -23.48 35.43 11.86
N LYS A 46 -23.89 36.40 11.03
CA LYS A 46 -23.71 37.84 11.29
C LYS A 46 -22.23 38.16 11.55
N ASN A 47 -21.93 38.68 12.73
CA ASN A 47 -20.59 39.03 13.18
C ASN A 47 -19.89 37.89 13.91
N ASP A 48 -20.59 36.79 14.17
CA ASP A 48 -20.05 35.64 14.84
C ASP A 48 -19.45 34.66 13.84
N ARG A 49 -18.37 33.99 14.26
CA ARG A 49 -17.69 32.92 13.55
C ARG A 49 -17.67 31.71 14.45
N TYR A 50 -18.34 30.66 14.00
CA TYR A 50 -18.43 29.40 14.71
C TYR A 50 -17.46 28.42 14.09
N PHE A 51 -16.61 27.83 14.92
CA PHE A 51 -15.64 26.83 14.50
C PHE A 51 -15.63 25.65 15.48
N VAL A 52 -15.67 24.41 14.95
CA VAL A 52 -15.50 23.20 15.78
C VAL A 52 -14.09 22.63 15.67
N GLY A 53 -13.32 22.80 16.75
CA GLY A 53 -12.02 22.16 16.95
C GLY A 53 -12.17 20.74 17.47
N MET A 54 -11.40 19.80 16.93
CA MET A 54 -11.41 18.39 17.36
C MET A 54 -10.22 18.13 18.28
N MET A 55 -10.42 18.31 19.58
CA MET A 55 -9.41 17.88 20.56
C MET A 55 -9.47 16.37 20.73
N TYR A 56 -8.34 15.80 21.11
CA TYR A 56 -8.26 14.37 21.37
C TYR A 56 -7.19 14.03 22.40
N PHE A 57 -7.34 12.85 23.00
CA PHE A 57 -6.35 12.24 23.89
C PHE A 57 -6.02 10.82 23.43
N ASP A 58 -4.72 10.52 23.31
CA ASP A 58 -4.20 9.25 22.80
C ASP A 58 -3.65 8.37 23.92
N MET A 59 -4.24 7.19 24.10
CA MET A 59 -3.84 6.20 25.09
C MET A 59 -3.09 5.06 24.43
N TRP A 60 -1.89 4.79 24.90
CA TRP A 60 -1.02 3.75 24.37
C TRP A 60 -0.77 2.66 25.39
N LYS A 61 -0.91 1.40 24.97
CA LYS A 61 -0.55 0.22 25.73
C LYS A 61 0.69 -0.40 25.09
N ASN A 62 1.74 -0.61 25.87
CA ASN A 62 2.99 -1.16 25.36
C ASN A 62 2.96 -2.70 25.25
N THR A 63 4.05 -3.30 24.77
CA THR A 63 4.19 -4.75 24.62
C THR A 63 4.19 -5.54 25.93
N ALA A 64 4.41 -4.88 27.08
CA ALA A 64 4.26 -5.47 28.40
C ALA A 64 2.80 -5.43 28.92
N GLY A 65 1.86 -4.98 28.09
CA GLY A 65 0.45 -4.86 28.44
C GLY A 65 0.13 -3.67 29.37
N LYS A 66 1.08 -2.75 29.58
CA LYS A 66 0.91 -1.59 30.47
C LYS A 66 0.54 -0.34 29.66
N TRP A 67 -0.44 0.42 30.14
CA TRP A 67 -0.73 1.76 29.63
C TRP A 67 0.40 2.72 29.99
N VAL A 68 0.92 3.45 29.02
CA VAL A 68 2.11 4.29 29.18
C VAL A 68 1.85 5.78 28.99
N THR A 69 0.71 6.19 28.43
CA THR A 69 0.37 7.61 28.32
C THR A 69 0.06 8.19 29.69
N ASP A 70 0.72 9.30 30.04
CA ASP A 70 0.37 10.21 31.13
C ASP A 70 0.00 9.52 32.46
N GLY A 71 0.92 8.72 33.00
CA GLY A 71 0.68 8.00 34.26
C GLY A 71 -0.18 6.74 34.13
N GLY A 72 -0.40 6.24 32.91
CA GLY A 72 -1.07 4.96 32.65
C GLY A 72 -2.57 5.07 32.40
N LYS A 73 -3.00 6.16 31.76
CA LYS A 73 -4.39 6.40 31.41
C LYS A 73 -4.93 5.31 30.48
N GLU A 74 -6.12 4.80 30.83
CA GLU A 74 -6.78 3.69 30.14
C GLU A 74 -8.19 4.10 29.70
N PRO A 75 -8.63 3.73 28.47
CA PRO A 75 -9.99 4.00 28.03
C PRO A 75 -11.03 3.19 28.82
N GLY A 76 -12.16 3.83 29.14
CA GLY A 76 -13.31 3.17 29.78
C GLY A 76 -13.19 2.91 31.29
N LYS A 77 -12.27 3.61 31.96
CA LYS A 77 -11.99 3.45 33.40
C LYS A 77 -12.38 4.66 34.26
N GLY A 78 -13.14 5.62 33.74
CA GLY A 78 -13.46 6.85 34.48
C GLY A 78 -12.27 7.79 34.69
N MET A 79 -11.16 7.58 33.96
CA MET A 79 -9.96 8.41 34.05
C MET A 79 -10.11 9.67 33.21
N HIS A 80 -9.35 10.72 33.53
CA HIS A 80 -9.28 11.94 32.72
C HIS A 80 -7.86 12.16 32.19
N GLY A 81 -7.75 12.73 30.99
CA GLY A 81 -6.49 13.09 30.35
C GLY A 81 -6.54 14.50 29.78
N GLU A 82 -5.53 15.31 30.09
CA GLU A 82 -5.43 16.69 29.61
C GLU A 82 -4.99 16.73 28.15
N ALA A 83 -5.79 17.36 27.30
CA ALA A 83 -5.47 17.65 25.92
C ALA A 83 -5.27 19.17 25.76
N THR A 84 -4.11 19.60 25.28
CA THR A 84 -3.81 21.04 25.05
C THR A 84 -3.55 21.31 23.57
N PHE A 85 -4.36 22.20 22.99
CA PHE A 85 -4.30 22.56 21.57
C PHE A 85 -4.31 24.08 21.44
N THR A 86 -3.47 24.63 20.56
CA THR A 86 -3.45 26.08 20.27
C THR A 86 -4.02 26.33 18.88
N TYR A 87 -5.14 27.05 18.82
CA TYR A 87 -5.81 27.40 17.57
C TYR A 87 -5.49 28.85 17.19
N LYS A 88 -5.28 29.09 15.90
CA LYS A 88 -5.04 30.43 15.34
C LYS A 88 -6.09 30.76 14.31
N PHE A 89 -6.73 31.91 14.50
CA PHE A 89 -7.77 32.42 13.61
C PHE A 89 -7.32 33.78 13.07
N GLN A 90 -7.49 34.01 11.77
CA GLN A 90 -7.16 35.27 11.14
C GLN A 90 -8.36 35.76 10.33
N PHE A 91 -8.75 37.01 10.56
CA PHE A 91 -9.87 37.70 9.93
C PHE A 91 -9.40 39.05 9.37
N PRO A 92 -8.63 39.05 8.27
CA PRO A 92 -8.00 40.26 7.74
C PRO A 92 -9.02 41.40 7.55
N GLY A 93 -8.70 42.59 8.06
CA GLY A 93 -9.55 43.79 7.95
C GLY A 93 -10.72 43.87 8.93
N ARG A 94 -10.89 42.91 9.84
CA ARG A 94 -11.90 42.97 10.91
C ARG A 94 -11.24 42.77 12.26
N LYS A 95 -11.63 43.57 13.27
CA LYS A 95 -11.12 43.41 14.63
C LYS A 95 -11.95 42.37 15.38
N ILE A 96 -11.26 41.53 16.14
CA ILE A 96 -11.84 40.51 17.00
C ILE A 96 -12.33 41.20 18.27
N LYS A 97 -13.65 41.21 18.49
CA LYS A 97 -14.28 41.84 19.64
C LYS A 97 -14.29 40.92 20.86
N ASN A 98 -14.65 39.66 20.66
CA ASN A 98 -14.74 38.69 21.73
C ASN A 98 -14.45 37.28 21.22
N VAL A 99 -13.95 36.43 22.10
CA VAL A 99 -13.69 35.02 21.83
C VAL A 99 -14.24 34.21 22.99
N THR A 100 -15.16 33.30 22.70
CA THR A 100 -15.62 32.31 23.67
C THR A 100 -15.40 30.91 23.11
N ALA A 101 -15.22 29.93 24.00
CA ALA A 101 -15.10 28.53 23.64
C ALA A 101 -15.84 27.70 24.68
N ARG A 102 -16.56 26.68 24.21
CA ARG A 102 -17.29 25.71 25.03
C ARG A 102 -17.22 24.33 24.39
N LEU A 103 -17.52 23.28 25.14
CA LEU A 103 -17.68 21.96 24.58
C LEU A 103 -18.75 22.00 23.49
N TYR A 104 -18.45 21.35 22.36
CA TYR A 104 -19.44 21.07 21.33
C TYR A 104 -20.08 19.72 21.65
N THR A 105 -21.40 19.74 21.78
CA THR A 105 -22.19 18.60 22.28
C THR A 105 -23.03 17.98 21.17
N LYS A 106 -23.59 16.81 21.44
CA LYS A 106 -24.55 16.17 20.52
C LYS A 106 -25.78 17.06 20.24
N ALA A 107 -26.26 17.80 21.24
CA ALA A 107 -27.38 18.73 21.05
C ALA A 107 -27.04 19.85 20.06
N ASP A 108 -25.78 20.29 20.02
CA ASP A 108 -25.31 21.26 19.03
C ASP A 108 -25.31 20.64 17.62
N SER A 109 -24.90 19.38 17.47
CA SER A 109 -24.96 18.69 16.17
C SER A 109 -26.37 18.45 15.65
N GLU A 110 -27.36 18.38 16.54
CA GLU A 110 -28.77 18.20 16.16
C GLU A 110 -29.45 19.54 15.87
N SER A 111 -29.13 20.59 16.62
CA SER A 111 -29.79 21.90 16.49
C SER A 111 -29.10 22.86 15.53
N HIS A 112 -27.77 22.77 15.41
CA HIS A 112 -26.91 23.64 14.59
C HIS A 112 -25.82 22.79 13.89
N PRO A 113 -26.21 21.80 13.05
CA PRO A 113 -25.26 20.93 12.33
C PRO A 113 -24.25 21.74 11.51
N GLU A 114 -24.64 22.91 11.00
CA GLU A 114 -23.81 23.80 10.19
C GLU A 114 -22.53 24.24 10.91
N TYR A 115 -22.52 24.31 12.25
CA TYR A 115 -21.31 24.64 12.99
C TYR A 115 -20.19 23.62 12.77
N PHE A 116 -20.52 22.34 12.65
CA PHE A 116 -19.54 21.29 12.38
C PHE A 116 -19.26 21.17 10.88
N GLU A 117 -20.32 21.09 10.06
CA GLU A 117 -20.24 20.83 8.62
C GLU A 117 -19.50 21.92 7.85
N GLU A 118 -19.64 23.19 8.24
CA GLU A 118 -18.92 24.29 7.58
C GLU A 118 -17.52 24.51 8.16
N SER A 119 -17.21 23.93 9.32
CA SER A 119 -15.88 24.03 9.94
C SER A 119 -14.91 22.96 9.45
N ARG A 120 -15.43 21.86 8.89
CA ARG A 120 -14.67 20.63 8.64
C ARG A 120 -15.17 19.88 7.40
N LEU A 121 -14.29 19.11 6.76
CA LEU A 121 -14.64 18.28 5.58
C LEU A 121 -15.23 16.90 5.94
N ASP A 122 -15.22 16.57 7.24
CA ASP A 122 -15.70 15.31 7.80
C ASP A 122 -17.04 15.53 8.52
N LYS A 123 -17.80 14.46 8.77
CA LYS A 123 -19.12 14.54 9.41
C LYS A 123 -19.06 14.20 10.90
N TYR A 124 -19.84 14.90 11.73
CA TYR A 124 -19.87 14.67 13.18
C TYR A 124 -20.24 13.21 13.52
N GLU A 125 -21.14 12.60 12.75
CA GLU A 125 -21.58 11.21 12.94
C GLU A 125 -20.43 10.20 12.83
N GLU A 126 -19.38 10.51 12.06
CA GLU A 126 -18.20 9.64 11.94
C GLU A 126 -17.43 9.56 13.27
N TYR A 127 -17.49 10.65 14.05
CA TYR A 127 -16.80 10.81 15.33
C TYR A 127 -17.66 10.52 16.54
N ALA A 128 -18.98 10.69 16.46
CA ALA A 128 -19.90 10.68 17.60
C ALA A 128 -19.70 9.49 18.55
N ARG A 129 -19.44 8.30 18.00
CA ARG A 129 -19.17 7.06 18.77
C ARG A 129 -17.87 7.06 19.58
N TYR A 130 -16.91 7.90 19.21
CA TYR A 130 -15.57 8.06 19.79
C TYR A 130 -15.43 9.33 20.64
N VAL A 131 -16.48 10.15 20.72
CA VAL A 131 -16.52 11.36 21.56
C VAL A 131 -16.63 10.94 23.02
N SER A 132 -16.03 11.73 23.91
CA SER A 132 -16.09 11.51 25.35
C SER A 132 -17.54 11.54 25.89
N LYS A 133 -17.86 10.53 26.71
CA LYS A 133 -19.10 10.38 27.46
C LYS A 133 -18.91 10.92 28.86
N GLY A 134 -19.26 12.19 29.04
CA GLY A 134 -19.32 12.83 30.35
C GLY A 134 -18.13 13.72 30.70
N THR A 135 -17.37 14.20 29.71
CA THR A 135 -16.63 15.47 29.87
C THR A 135 -17.67 16.59 29.98
N VAL A 136 -17.53 17.48 30.96
CA VAL A 136 -18.42 18.61 31.23
C VAL A 136 -17.69 19.94 31.08
N GLU A 137 -18.41 21.07 31.02
CA GLU A 137 -17.79 22.39 30.82
C GLU A 137 -16.72 22.73 31.88
N ASP A 138 -16.89 22.26 33.12
CA ASP A 138 -15.91 22.47 34.20
C ASP A 138 -14.58 21.75 33.97
N ASP A 139 -14.54 20.74 33.08
CA ASP A 139 -13.31 20.05 32.68
C ASP A 139 -12.48 20.87 31.67
N LYS A 140 -13.07 21.92 31.08
CA LYS A 140 -12.34 22.86 30.22
C LYS A 140 -11.65 23.90 31.11
N HIS A 141 -10.33 23.95 31.02
CA HIS A 141 -9.57 24.91 31.80
C HIS A 141 -9.86 26.36 31.34
N PRO A 142 -9.80 27.33 32.25
CA PRO A 142 -9.81 28.74 31.87
C PRO A 142 -8.71 29.02 30.85
N PHE A 143 -9.06 29.74 29.80
CA PHE A 143 -8.12 30.17 28.76
C PHE A 143 -8.20 31.67 28.58
N GLN A 144 -7.11 32.25 28.07
CA GLN A 144 -7.03 33.68 27.75
C GLN A 144 -6.72 33.82 26.26
N PRO A 145 -7.67 34.26 25.43
CA PRO A 145 -7.43 34.47 24.00
C PRO A 145 -6.48 35.65 23.81
N LYS A 146 -5.44 35.46 22.98
CA LYS A 146 -4.56 36.55 22.56
C LYS A 146 -5.09 37.17 21.27
N GLY A 147 -4.97 38.49 21.12
CA GLY A 147 -5.31 39.18 19.88
C GLY A 147 -6.73 39.76 19.79
N VAL A 148 -7.48 39.82 20.89
CA VAL A 148 -8.70 40.64 20.99
C VAL A 148 -8.33 42.10 20.70
N GLY A 149 -9.09 42.75 19.81
CA GLY A 149 -8.82 44.08 19.26
C GLY A 149 -7.92 44.10 18.02
N THR A 150 -7.42 42.94 17.59
CA THR A 150 -6.62 42.76 16.35
C THR A 150 -7.36 41.90 15.33
N ASP A 151 -6.78 41.65 14.17
CA ASP A 151 -7.35 40.78 13.13
C ASP A 151 -6.98 39.30 13.28
N THR A 152 -6.20 38.94 14.31
CA THR A 152 -5.69 37.59 14.51
C THR A 152 -5.87 37.17 15.97
N ALA A 153 -6.57 36.05 16.22
CA ALA A 153 -6.68 35.46 17.54
C ALA A 153 -5.84 34.18 17.67
N ILE A 154 -5.13 34.04 18.78
CA ILE A 154 -4.42 32.81 19.16
C ILE A 154 -5.02 32.33 20.48
N ILE A 155 -5.61 31.13 20.45
CA ILE A 155 -6.44 30.59 21.52
C ILE A 155 -5.85 29.26 21.99
N PRO A 156 -5.12 29.24 23.12
CA PRO A 156 -4.71 28.00 23.76
C PRO A 156 -5.88 27.41 24.55
N ILE A 157 -6.38 26.24 24.17
CA ILE A 157 -7.42 25.50 24.90
C ILE A 157 -6.82 24.26 25.54
N THR A 158 -7.15 24.04 26.81
CA THR A 158 -6.89 22.79 27.52
C THR A 158 -8.20 22.21 28.03
N VAL A 159 -8.41 20.92 27.80
CA VAL A 159 -9.58 20.19 28.29
C VAL A 159 -9.11 18.90 28.96
N ASN A 160 -9.58 18.67 30.17
CA ASN A 160 -9.35 17.43 30.91
C ASN A 160 -10.38 16.38 30.46
N ILE A 161 -10.13 15.75 29.32
CA ILE A 161 -11.10 14.87 28.64
C ILE A 161 -11.32 13.61 29.48
N LYS A 162 -12.58 13.30 29.80
CA LYS A 162 -12.97 12.02 30.37
C LYS A 162 -12.78 10.91 29.35
N LEU A 163 -12.02 9.88 29.70
CA LEU A 163 -11.53 8.85 28.79
C LEU A 163 -12.51 7.67 28.65
N ASP A 164 -13.80 7.93 28.81
CA ASP A 164 -14.89 7.01 28.48
C ASP A 164 -15.53 7.54 27.19
N ALA A 165 -15.61 6.72 26.14
CA ALA A 165 -16.25 7.14 24.90
C ALA A 165 -17.76 6.83 24.91
N GLU A 166 -18.56 7.54 24.12
CA GLU A 166 -20.00 7.32 23.99
C GLU A 166 -20.35 5.89 23.61
N THR A 167 -19.59 5.30 22.68
CA THR A 167 -19.73 3.89 22.28
C THR A 167 -18.44 3.11 22.47
N ARG A 168 -17.32 3.63 21.95
CA ARG A 168 -15.99 2.99 22.04
C ARG A 168 -14.90 3.99 21.67
N PRO A 169 -13.65 3.85 22.14
CA PRO A 169 -12.55 4.67 21.65
C PRO A 169 -12.17 4.31 20.19
N LYS A 170 -11.57 5.25 19.45
CA LYS A 170 -11.08 5.02 18.08
C LYS A 170 -9.76 4.26 18.13
N ASN A 171 -9.64 3.14 17.44
CA ASN A 171 -8.33 2.48 17.26
C ASN A 171 -7.49 3.33 16.32
N ILE A 172 -6.32 3.79 16.79
CA ILE A 172 -5.37 4.59 16.00
C ILE A 172 -4.04 3.87 15.78
N LYS A 173 -3.94 2.58 16.14
CA LYS A 173 -2.70 1.81 15.99
C LYS A 173 -2.24 1.77 14.54
N GLU A 174 -3.13 1.42 13.62
CA GLU A 174 -2.79 1.34 12.19
C GLU A 174 -2.44 2.70 11.60
N GLU A 175 -3.11 3.77 12.06
CA GLU A 175 -2.87 5.16 11.64
C GLU A 175 -1.52 5.70 12.16
N SER A 176 -1.19 5.41 13.43
CA SER A 176 -0.07 6.05 14.14
C SER A 176 1.19 5.19 14.22
N CYS A 177 1.04 3.86 14.13
CA CYS A 177 2.16 2.92 14.17
C CYS A 177 1.79 1.58 13.51
N PRO A 178 1.71 1.54 12.17
CA PRO A 178 1.31 0.33 11.42
C PRO A 178 2.26 -0.86 11.64
N ASN A 179 3.52 -0.59 12.01
CA ASN A 179 4.55 -1.60 12.27
C ASN A 179 4.72 -1.93 13.76
N CYS A 180 3.88 -1.39 14.66
CA CYS A 180 3.97 -1.71 16.08
C CYS A 180 3.63 -3.18 16.34
N ALA A 181 4.33 -3.79 17.30
CA ALA A 181 4.10 -5.16 17.73
C ALA A 181 2.61 -5.41 18.04
N LYS A 182 2.15 -6.65 17.85
CA LYS A 182 0.71 -6.99 17.93
C LYS A 182 0.09 -6.62 19.27
N GLU A 183 0.88 -6.70 20.33
CA GLU A 183 0.54 -6.44 21.73
C GLU A 183 0.36 -4.94 22.04
N VAL A 184 0.88 -4.07 21.17
CA VAL A 184 0.67 -2.62 21.30
C VAL A 184 -0.78 -2.31 20.97
N GLU A 185 -1.43 -1.54 21.83
CA GLU A 185 -2.75 -0.96 21.55
C GLU A 185 -2.64 0.56 21.55
N ALA A 186 -3.37 1.23 20.67
CA ALA A 186 -3.39 2.68 20.62
C ALA A 186 -4.83 3.15 20.35
N TRP A 187 -5.35 3.96 21.26
CA TRP A 187 -6.75 4.36 21.29
C TRP A 187 -6.87 5.86 21.45
N ARG A 188 -7.81 6.47 20.72
CA ARG A 188 -8.08 7.91 20.74
C ARG A 188 -9.51 8.17 21.19
N ILE A 189 -9.69 9.14 22.08
CA ILE A 189 -11.01 9.71 22.42
C ILE A 189 -11.02 11.17 22.04
N TYR A 190 -12.10 11.62 21.42
CA TYR A 190 -12.27 13.00 20.98
C TYR A 190 -13.09 13.81 21.98
N GLN A 191 -12.78 15.10 22.09
CA GLN A 191 -13.65 16.10 22.69
C GLN A 191 -13.74 17.30 21.74
N PRO A 192 -14.85 17.44 21.00
CA PRO A 192 -15.09 18.61 20.17
C PRO A 192 -15.26 19.89 21.02
N ILE A 193 -14.73 21.02 20.53
CA ILE A 193 -14.84 22.35 21.13
C ILE A 193 -15.42 23.32 20.11
N LEU A 194 -16.50 24.00 20.48
CA LEU A 194 -17.06 25.10 19.72
C LEU A 194 -16.40 26.41 20.13
N PHE A 195 -15.69 27.02 19.19
CA PHE A 195 -15.24 28.40 19.28
C PHE A 195 -16.30 29.30 18.68
N LYS A 196 -16.61 30.39 19.39
CA LYS A 196 -17.40 31.51 18.89
C LYS A 196 -16.52 32.76 18.93
N ILE A 197 -16.19 33.29 17.76
CA ILE A 197 -15.40 34.51 17.61
C ILE A 197 -16.32 35.61 17.11
N GLU A 198 -16.56 36.62 17.94
CA GLU A 198 -17.32 37.80 17.59
C GLU A 198 -16.37 38.83 16.96
N LEU A 199 -16.68 39.25 15.75
CA LEU A 199 -15.96 40.27 15.01
C LEU A 199 -16.71 41.60 15.06
N ASP A 200 -15.99 42.72 15.08
CA ASP A 200 -16.63 44.02 14.87
C ASP A 200 -17.16 44.12 13.44
N GLY A 201 -18.34 44.72 13.26
CA GLY A 201 -18.81 45.13 11.93
C GLY A 201 -18.00 46.34 11.46
N GLY A 202 -17.78 46.51 10.16
CA GLY A 202 -17.06 47.68 9.64
C GLY A 202 -18.00 48.75 9.11
N LEU A 203 -17.76 50.01 9.47
CA LEU A 203 -18.35 51.17 8.81
C LEU A 203 -17.29 51.88 7.97
N THR A 204 -17.62 52.16 6.72
CA THR A 204 -16.81 53.01 5.84
C THR A 204 -17.70 54.09 5.24
N VAL A 205 -17.41 55.35 5.53
CA VAL A 205 -18.05 56.51 4.90
C VAL A 205 -17.02 57.22 4.04
N LYS A 206 -17.30 57.35 2.75
CA LYS A 206 -16.47 58.04 1.76
C LYS A 206 -17.27 59.10 1.04
N HIS A 207 -16.58 60.10 0.49
CA HIS A 207 -17.20 61.26 -0.14
C HIS A 207 -16.76 61.35 -1.60
N PHE A 208 -17.70 61.61 -2.51
CA PHE A 208 -17.44 61.63 -3.96
C PHE A 208 -18.13 62.81 -4.63
N THR A 209 -17.66 63.21 -5.80
CA THR A 209 -18.44 64.05 -6.72
C THR A 209 -19.52 63.23 -7.42
N GLU A 210 -20.52 63.88 -8.03
CA GLU A 210 -21.51 63.23 -8.91
C GLU A 210 -20.88 62.40 -10.05
N SER A 211 -19.67 62.77 -10.48
CA SER A 211 -18.85 62.03 -11.47
C SER A 211 -17.96 60.93 -10.87
N ASN A 212 -18.20 60.54 -9.60
CA ASN A 212 -17.44 59.54 -8.82
C ASN A 212 -15.97 59.90 -8.54
N LYS A 213 -15.58 61.18 -8.58
CA LYS A 213 -14.24 61.62 -8.15
C LYS A 213 -14.17 61.61 -6.61
N PRO A 214 -13.19 60.95 -5.97
CA PRO A 214 -13.09 60.93 -4.51
C PRO A 214 -12.76 62.33 -3.95
N LEU A 215 -13.39 62.67 -2.83
CA LEU A 215 -13.24 63.94 -2.11
C LEU A 215 -12.53 63.76 -0.74
N ASP A 216 -11.79 62.66 -0.58
CA ASP A 216 -11.17 62.25 0.68
C ASP A 216 -10.22 63.32 1.28
N ALA A 217 -9.62 64.18 0.46
CA ALA A 217 -8.76 65.28 0.90
C ALA A 217 -9.54 66.48 1.49
N ILE A 218 -10.83 66.62 1.15
CA ILE A 218 -11.70 67.71 1.58
C ILE A 218 -12.62 67.24 2.70
N PHE A 219 -13.18 66.04 2.55
CA PHE A 219 -13.97 65.34 3.55
C PHE A 219 -13.28 64.02 3.89
N PRO A 220 -12.47 63.99 4.95
CA PRO A 220 -11.73 62.79 5.34
C PRO A 220 -12.66 61.58 5.47
N PRO A 221 -12.28 60.41 4.91
CA PRO A 221 -13.09 59.21 5.01
C PRO A 221 -13.20 58.78 6.48
N ARG A 222 -14.41 58.42 6.91
CA ARG A 222 -14.67 57.92 8.27
C ARG A 222 -14.67 56.40 8.23
N SER A 223 -13.80 55.77 9.01
CA SER A 223 -13.81 54.33 9.21
C SER A 223 -13.84 54.02 10.70
N GLU A 224 -14.81 53.22 11.11
CA GLU A 224 -14.94 52.79 12.50
C GLU A 224 -15.66 51.44 12.60
N ASN A 225 -15.69 50.89 13.80
CA ASN A 225 -16.34 49.62 14.08
C ASN A 225 -17.81 49.82 14.47
N LEU A 226 -18.71 49.09 13.81
CA LEU A 226 -20.13 49.02 14.12
C LEU A 226 -20.39 48.11 15.32
N LYS A 227 -21.06 48.64 16.34
CA LYS A 227 -21.47 47.95 17.56
C LYS A 227 -22.98 47.75 17.57
N VAL A 228 -23.40 46.52 17.80
CA VAL A 228 -24.84 46.16 17.82
C VAL A 228 -25.56 46.99 18.88
N GLY A 229 -26.68 47.61 18.52
CA GLY A 229 -27.46 48.51 19.38
C GLY A 229 -26.97 49.95 19.43
N GLN A 230 -25.84 50.28 18.81
CA GLN A 230 -25.35 51.66 18.68
C GLN A 230 -25.93 52.31 17.41
N THR A 231 -26.28 53.60 17.52
CA THR A 231 -26.75 54.43 16.40
C THR A 231 -25.58 55.22 15.80
N TYR A 232 -25.52 55.25 14.48
CA TYR A 232 -24.48 55.91 13.68
C TYR A 232 -25.10 56.92 12.73
N ASP A 233 -24.69 58.19 12.84
CA ASP A 233 -25.22 59.29 12.05
C ASP A 233 -24.33 59.59 10.83
N PHE A 234 -24.95 60.06 9.75
CA PHE A 234 -24.30 60.33 8.46
C PHE A 234 -24.51 61.77 8.01
N THR A 235 -24.25 62.73 8.90
CA THR A 235 -24.35 64.16 8.58
C THR A 235 -23.29 64.55 7.54
N PRO A 236 -23.68 65.06 6.36
CA PRO A 236 -22.72 65.49 5.35
C PRO A 236 -21.87 66.67 5.84
N GLY A 237 -20.55 66.62 5.61
CA GLY A 237 -19.68 67.78 5.85
C GLY A 237 -19.99 68.94 4.91
N SER A 238 -19.76 70.19 5.34
CA SER A 238 -19.96 71.40 4.54
C SER A 238 -18.64 71.92 3.95
N ASN A 239 -18.66 72.35 2.68
CA ASN A 239 -17.52 73.00 2.01
C ASN A 239 -18.02 74.05 0.99
N PRO A 240 -17.42 75.25 0.89
CA PRO A 240 -17.88 76.29 -0.04
C PRO A 240 -17.90 75.90 -1.52
N ASN A 241 -17.06 74.96 -1.93
CA ASN A 241 -16.90 74.54 -3.33
C ASN A 241 -17.69 73.27 -3.67
N TYR A 242 -18.47 72.72 -2.73
CA TYR A 242 -19.16 71.44 -2.91
C TYR A 242 -20.52 71.45 -2.20
N GLU A 243 -21.60 71.22 -2.94
CA GLU A 243 -22.96 71.09 -2.43
C GLU A 243 -23.33 69.62 -2.27
N TYR A 244 -23.80 69.20 -1.09
CA TYR A 244 -24.24 67.81 -0.90
C TYR A 244 -25.52 67.52 -1.68
N VAL A 245 -25.55 66.44 -2.45
CA VAL A 245 -26.69 66.10 -3.33
C VAL A 245 -27.36 64.77 -3.03
N GLY A 246 -26.73 63.88 -2.25
CA GLY A 246 -27.34 62.61 -1.86
C GLY A 246 -26.33 61.54 -1.48
N TYR A 247 -26.79 60.30 -1.37
CA TYR A 247 -25.96 59.18 -0.91
C TYR A 247 -26.22 57.88 -1.68
N LYS A 248 -25.28 56.95 -1.55
CA LYS A 248 -25.48 55.52 -1.82
C LYS A 248 -25.00 54.73 -0.60
N LYS A 249 -25.65 53.60 -0.32
CA LYS A 249 -25.28 52.72 0.79
C LYS A 249 -25.25 51.26 0.35
N SER A 250 -24.44 50.46 1.03
CA SER A 250 -24.34 49.02 0.85
C SER A 250 -24.14 48.35 2.20
N SER A 251 -24.86 47.26 2.41
CA SER A 251 -24.72 46.36 3.56
C SER A 251 -24.18 44.99 3.15
N THR A 252 -23.69 44.83 1.92
CA THR A 252 -23.26 43.52 1.38
C THR A 252 -21.75 43.34 1.40
N GLY A 253 -21.00 44.36 1.83
CA GLY A 253 -19.53 44.40 1.74
C GLY A 253 -18.97 44.78 0.36
N ALA A 254 -19.81 44.84 -0.68
CA ALA A 254 -19.45 45.45 -1.96
C ALA A 254 -19.64 46.98 -1.92
N PRO A 255 -18.91 47.76 -2.73
CA PRO A 255 -19.15 49.20 -2.87
C PRO A 255 -20.62 49.49 -3.24
N PRO A 256 -21.23 50.57 -2.70
CA PRO A 256 -22.59 50.97 -3.06
C PRO A 256 -22.76 51.20 -4.56
N SER A 257 -23.69 50.48 -5.19
CA SER A 257 -24.01 50.55 -6.62
C SER A 257 -25.42 51.15 -6.85
N GLY A 258 -25.75 51.48 -8.10
CA GLY A 258 -27.03 52.14 -8.46
C GLY A 258 -26.95 53.67 -8.56
N SER A 259 -28.10 54.33 -8.71
CA SER A 259 -28.24 55.80 -8.79
C SER A 259 -28.08 56.48 -7.42
N ILE A 260 -27.74 57.77 -7.40
CA ILE A 260 -27.63 58.56 -6.16
C ILE A 260 -29.05 58.75 -5.58
N THR A 261 -29.23 58.44 -4.29
CA THR A 261 -30.48 58.70 -3.57
C THR A 261 -30.45 60.12 -3.01
N PRO A 262 -31.34 61.04 -3.44
CA PRO A 262 -31.36 62.42 -2.96
C PRO A 262 -31.77 62.51 -1.47
N GLY A 263 -31.23 63.50 -0.75
CA GLY A 263 -31.56 63.78 0.65
C GLY A 263 -30.54 63.24 1.67
N GLN A 264 -30.78 63.52 2.96
CA GLN A 264 -29.91 63.08 4.04
C GLN A 264 -30.13 61.60 4.37
N LEU A 265 -29.05 60.83 4.53
CA LEU A 265 -29.13 59.43 4.96
C LEU A 265 -29.59 59.37 6.42
N PRO A 266 -30.69 58.65 6.75
CA PRO A 266 -31.11 58.45 8.13
C PRO A 266 -30.04 57.72 8.94
N ALA A 267 -30.00 58.01 10.25
CA ALA A 267 -29.10 57.33 11.18
C ALA A 267 -29.31 55.81 11.16
N LEU A 268 -28.21 55.05 11.22
CA LEU A 268 -28.23 53.59 11.28
C LEU A 268 -28.14 53.14 12.74
N MET A 269 -29.22 52.57 13.28
CA MET A 269 -29.12 51.71 14.46
C MET A 269 -28.66 50.32 14.00
N TYR A 270 -27.43 49.95 14.31
CA TYR A 270 -26.86 48.71 13.80
C TYR A 270 -27.41 47.49 14.53
N ASP A 271 -28.09 46.60 13.79
CA ASP A 271 -28.72 45.40 14.32
C ASP A 271 -27.89 44.11 14.10
N GLY A 272 -26.68 44.25 13.55
CA GLY A 272 -25.76 43.14 13.31
C GLY A 272 -26.05 42.31 12.06
N LYS A 273 -27.06 42.63 11.24
CA LYS A 273 -27.45 41.78 10.09
C LYS A 273 -26.50 41.80 8.89
N PHE A 274 -25.48 42.65 8.92
CA PHE A 274 -24.47 42.75 7.86
C PHE A 274 -23.10 43.02 8.44
N GLU A 275 -22.07 42.49 7.78
CA GLU A 275 -20.68 42.54 8.27
C GLU A 275 -19.99 43.88 8.01
N GLN A 276 -20.38 44.56 6.93
CA GLN A 276 -19.81 45.81 6.46
C GLN A 276 -20.93 46.72 6.00
N TYR A 277 -20.88 47.97 6.42
CA TYR A 277 -21.73 49.05 5.94
C TYR A 277 -20.86 50.08 5.25
N THR A 278 -21.08 50.25 3.96
CA THR A 278 -20.37 51.28 3.17
C THR A 278 -21.34 52.35 2.77
N VAL A 279 -21.02 53.61 3.05
CA VAL A 279 -21.80 54.78 2.69
C VAL A 279 -20.94 55.67 1.82
N HIS A 280 -21.44 56.02 0.64
CA HIS A 280 -20.86 57.01 -0.25
C HIS A 280 -21.76 58.25 -0.23
N LEU A 281 -21.24 59.37 0.28
CA LEU A 281 -21.92 60.67 0.26
C LEU A 281 -21.47 61.43 -0.99
N PHE A 282 -22.42 61.94 -1.76
CA PHE A 282 -22.18 62.57 -3.05
C PHE A 282 -22.38 64.08 -2.97
N TYR A 283 -21.47 64.79 -3.62
CA TYR A 283 -21.45 66.24 -3.69
C TYR A 283 -21.40 66.70 -5.13
N LYS A 284 -22.16 67.74 -5.45
CA LYS A 284 -22.00 68.51 -6.67
C LYS A 284 -20.87 69.49 -6.46
N GLU A 285 -19.88 69.44 -7.33
CA GLU A 285 -18.80 70.42 -7.34
C GLU A 285 -19.39 71.77 -7.76
N LEU A 286 -19.47 72.69 -6.80
CA LEU A 286 -19.72 74.10 -7.07
C LEU A 286 -18.38 74.66 -7.54
N LYS A 287 -18.05 74.40 -8.80
CA LYS A 287 -16.92 75.11 -9.41
C LYS A 287 -17.20 76.60 -9.30
N PRO A 288 -16.29 77.42 -8.76
CA PRO A 288 -16.09 78.72 -9.35
C PRO A 288 -15.69 78.43 -10.79
N GLU A 289 -16.56 78.76 -11.75
CA GLU A 289 -16.14 78.95 -13.12
C GLU A 289 -15.01 79.99 -13.05
N GLU A 290 -13.74 79.54 -13.11
CA GLU A 290 -12.66 80.43 -13.48
C GLU A 290 -12.98 80.87 -14.90
N GLU A 291 -13.57 82.06 -15.01
CA GLU A 291 -13.73 82.74 -16.27
C GLU A 291 -12.37 82.69 -16.99
N PRO A 292 -12.32 82.21 -18.24
CA PRO A 292 -11.09 82.26 -18.99
C PRO A 292 -10.62 83.71 -19.06
N PRO A 293 -9.29 83.96 -19.04
CA PRO A 293 -8.77 85.31 -19.21
C PRO A 293 -9.42 85.97 -20.42
N GLU A 294 -9.92 87.20 -20.24
CA GLU A 294 -10.70 87.96 -21.21
C GLU A 294 -10.08 87.84 -22.62
N GLY A 295 -10.75 87.12 -23.54
CA GLY A 295 -10.32 86.98 -24.94
C GLY A 295 -9.99 85.57 -25.48
N VAL A 296 -10.10 84.48 -24.70
CA VAL A 296 -9.88 83.09 -25.16
C VAL A 296 -11.11 82.21 -24.91
N LYS A 297 -11.59 81.47 -25.92
CA LYS A 297 -12.71 80.51 -25.80
C LYS A 297 -12.29 79.13 -26.28
N CYS A 298 -12.42 78.10 -25.44
CA CYS A 298 -12.07 76.72 -25.79
C CYS A 298 -13.30 75.82 -25.89
N SER A 299 -13.27 74.88 -26.82
CA SER A 299 -14.23 73.78 -26.89
C SER A 299 -13.90 72.71 -25.85
N ARG A 300 -14.94 71.98 -25.40
CA ARG A 300 -14.75 70.78 -24.58
C ARG A 300 -14.06 69.72 -25.44
N PRO A 301 -12.93 69.13 -24.99
CA PRO A 301 -12.26 68.08 -25.74
C PRO A 301 -13.22 66.91 -26.02
N THR A 302 -13.22 66.40 -27.25
CA THR A 302 -14.01 65.24 -27.66
C THR A 302 -13.10 64.08 -28.11
N PRO A 303 -13.56 62.82 -27.95
CA PRO A 303 -12.86 61.64 -28.49
C PRO A 303 -12.65 61.74 -30.01
N ALA A 304 -11.41 61.55 -30.48
CA ALA A 304 -11.07 61.62 -31.90
C ALA A 304 -10.43 60.34 -32.47
N GLY A 305 -9.90 59.46 -31.61
CA GLY A 305 -9.31 58.17 -31.99
C GLY A 305 -8.86 57.39 -30.76
N SER A 306 -8.73 56.07 -30.86
CA SER A 306 -8.31 55.22 -29.75
C SER A 306 -7.23 54.22 -30.16
N GLN A 307 -6.42 53.81 -29.18
CA GLN A 307 -5.42 52.77 -29.30
C GLN A 307 -5.73 51.69 -28.28
N SER A 308 -6.14 50.52 -28.77
CA SER A 308 -6.42 49.36 -27.92
C SER A 308 -5.46 48.21 -28.22
N ASP A 309 -5.07 47.50 -27.17
CA ASP A 309 -4.29 46.27 -27.27
C ASP A 309 -4.75 45.28 -26.19
N LYS A 310 -4.60 43.97 -26.45
CA LYS A 310 -5.01 42.93 -25.51
C LYS A 310 -4.27 41.62 -25.69
N ALA A 311 -3.99 40.96 -24.57
CA ALA A 311 -3.50 39.60 -24.48
C ALA A 311 -4.20 38.87 -23.33
N LEU A 312 -5.47 38.49 -23.53
CA LEU A 312 -6.30 37.85 -22.51
C LEU A 312 -6.34 36.31 -22.58
N ASP A 313 -5.91 35.70 -23.68
CA ASP A 313 -5.72 34.26 -23.75
C ASP A 313 -4.43 33.88 -23.01
N PRO A 314 -4.49 33.07 -21.93
CA PRO A 314 -3.31 32.67 -21.17
C PRO A 314 -2.41 31.69 -21.92
N MET A 315 -2.84 31.14 -23.07
CA MET A 315 -2.15 30.06 -23.79
C MET A 315 -1.77 28.91 -22.87
N VAL A 316 -2.70 28.57 -21.96
CA VAL A 316 -2.45 27.67 -20.84
C VAL A 316 -2.44 26.22 -21.28
N SER A 317 -1.50 25.45 -20.76
CA SER A 317 -1.47 23.98 -20.87
C SER A 317 -1.07 23.36 -19.53
N ALA A 318 -1.55 22.15 -19.24
CA ALA A 318 -1.19 21.43 -18.03
C ALA A 318 -1.05 19.92 -18.25
N VAL A 319 -0.26 19.29 -17.38
CA VAL A 319 -0.09 17.84 -17.31
C VAL A 319 -0.14 17.36 -15.87
N ILE A 320 -0.66 16.15 -15.66
CA ILE A 320 -0.56 15.39 -14.41
C ILE A 320 0.17 14.10 -14.74
N LYS A 321 1.41 13.93 -14.31
CA LYS A 321 2.25 12.76 -14.64
C LYS A 321 2.89 12.17 -13.40
N ALA A 322 3.46 10.98 -13.51
CA ALA A 322 4.22 10.37 -12.42
C ALA A 322 5.43 11.25 -12.08
N ASP A 323 5.79 11.31 -10.81
CA ASP A 323 6.94 12.07 -10.31
C ASP A 323 8.27 11.67 -10.98
N GLN A 324 9.33 12.43 -10.68
CA GLN A 324 10.61 12.42 -11.41
C GLN A 324 10.42 12.96 -12.84
N ARG A 325 9.95 14.21 -12.95
CA ARG A 325 9.71 14.89 -14.24
C ARG A 325 10.92 14.73 -15.18
N GLY A 326 10.68 14.18 -16.37
CA GLY A 326 11.72 13.86 -17.36
C GLY A 326 12.28 12.43 -17.29
N ALA A 327 12.09 11.73 -16.17
CA ALA A 327 12.51 10.35 -15.93
C ALA A 327 11.41 9.53 -15.22
N HIS A 328 10.15 9.79 -15.59
CA HIS A 328 9.00 9.19 -14.93
C HIS A 328 9.02 7.66 -15.03
N ARG A 329 8.81 6.98 -13.91
CA ARG A 329 8.87 5.52 -13.83
C ARG A 329 7.61 4.82 -14.31
N PHE A 330 6.52 5.55 -14.51
CA PHE A 330 5.22 5.02 -14.91
C PHE A 330 4.61 5.88 -16.02
N ASP A 331 3.94 5.23 -16.96
CA ASP A 331 3.05 5.89 -17.93
C ASP A 331 1.65 5.98 -17.32
N VAL A 332 1.33 7.15 -16.75
CA VAL A 332 0.05 7.38 -16.05
C VAL A 332 -1.18 7.18 -16.93
N SER A 333 -1.06 7.25 -18.26
CA SER A 333 -2.19 6.97 -19.15
C SER A 333 -2.52 5.47 -19.18
N LYS A 334 -1.52 4.60 -18.95
CA LYS A 334 -1.65 3.13 -19.00
C LYS A 334 -1.80 2.49 -17.62
N GLY A 335 -1.17 3.06 -16.61
CA GLY A 335 -1.21 2.55 -15.25
C GLY A 335 -0.18 3.22 -14.35
N ILE A 336 -0.62 3.63 -13.16
CA ILE A 336 0.24 3.96 -12.03
C ILE A 336 -0.37 3.34 -10.76
N PRO A 337 0.40 2.63 -9.93
CA PRO A 337 -0.07 2.08 -8.66
C PRO A 337 -0.45 3.18 -7.66
N THR A 338 -1.30 2.84 -6.70
CA THR A 338 -1.37 3.56 -5.42
C THR A 338 0.00 3.57 -4.72
N SER A 339 0.22 4.49 -3.78
CA SER A 339 1.51 4.66 -3.10
C SER A 339 2.69 5.07 -3.99
N GLU A 340 2.43 5.38 -5.27
CA GLU A 340 3.30 6.20 -6.13
C GLU A 340 2.81 7.64 -6.13
N SER A 341 3.65 8.58 -6.55
CA SER A 341 3.35 10.00 -6.52
C SER A 341 3.29 10.64 -7.90
N LEU A 342 2.47 11.68 -7.99
CA LEU A 342 2.21 12.48 -9.19
C LEU A 342 2.78 13.89 -9.02
N TYR A 343 3.07 14.53 -10.14
CA TYR A 343 3.25 15.97 -10.21
C TYR A 343 2.21 16.62 -11.11
N GLY A 344 1.82 17.85 -10.76
CA GLY A 344 1.12 18.78 -11.63
C GLY A 344 2.08 19.82 -12.20
N ASN A 345 1.98 20.12 -13.49
CA ASN A 345 2.74 21.22 -14.09
C ASN A 345 1.85 22.00 -15.06
N VAL A 346 1.81 23.32 -14.89
CA VAL A 346 1.04 24.25 -15.72
C VAL A 346 1.99 25.25 -16.36
N ILE A 347 1.76 25.58 -17.63
CA ILE A 347 2.47 26.64 -18.35
C ILE A 347 1.44 27.62 -18.86
N ALA A 348 1.63 28.91 -18.60
CA ALA A 348 0.77 29.99 -19.05
C ALA A 348 1.58 31.26 -19.29
N ARG A 349 0.96 32.27 -19.92
CA ARG A 349 1.53 33.62 -20.01
C ARG A 349 1.75 34.22 -18.62
N ASN A 350 2.89 34.90 -18.45
CA ASN A 350 3.33 35.53 -17.21
C ASN A 350 2.38 36.62 -16.71
N TYR A 351 1.71 37.33 -17.61
CA TYR A 351 0.59 38.21 -17.28
C TYR A 351 -0.43 38.24 -18.44
N LEU A 352 -1.60 38.80 -18.16
CA LEU A 352 -2.60 39.14 -19.17
C LEU A 352 -2.86 40.64 -19.08
N PHE A 353 -3.28 41.25 -20.19
CA PHE A 353 -3.68 42.64 -20.15
C PHE A 353 -4.73 42.96 -21.21
N GLN A 354 -5.46 44.04 -21.00
CA GLN A 354 -6.16 44.77 -22.04
C GLN A 354 -6.11 46.27 -21.71
N ASN A 355 -5.95 47.10 -22.73
CA ASN A 355 -5.95 48.54 -22.56
C ASN A 355 -6.68 49.23 -23.72
N THR A 356 -7.23 50.41 -23.44
CA THR A 356 -7.74 51.37 -24.40
C THR A 356 -7.25 52.75 -23.97
N PHE A 357 -6.42 53.36 -24.81
CA PHE A 357 -6.01 54.76 -24.65
C PHE A 357 -6.81 55.61 -25.63
N GLN A 358 -7.45 56.67 -25.13
CA GLN A 358 -8.35 57.52 -25.90
C GLN A 358 -7.68 58.86 -26.19
N GLN A 359 -7.57 59.23 -27.45
CA GLN A 359 -7.14 60.57 -27.84
C GLN A 359 -8.33 61.52 -27.73
N LEU A 360 -8.15 62.61 -26.99
CA LEU A 360 -9.08 63.73 -26.90
C LEU A 360 -8.53 64.89 -27.74
N LYS A 361 -9.39 65.50 -28.57
CA LYS A 361 -9.08 66.71 -29.35
C LYS A 361 -9.97 67.85 -28.95
N GLY A 362 -9.41 69.04 -28.83
CA GLY A 362 -10.12 70.28 -28.59
C GLY A 362 -9.55 71.42 -29.42
N GLU A 363 -10.22 72.56 -29.41
CA GLU A 363 -9.77 73.77 -30.09
C GLU A 363 -9.98 74.96 -29.17
N CYS A 364 -8.98 75.85 -29.13
CA CYS A 364 -9.07 77.14 -28.44
C CYS A 364 -9.00 78.28 -29.45
N THR A 365 -10.00 79.15 -29.43
CA THR A 365 -10.07 80.36 -30.26
C THR A 365 -9.59 81.55 -29.45
N TYR A 366 -8.54 82.21 -29.95
CA TYR A 366 -7.98 83.43 -29.39
C TYR A 366 -8.44 84.63 -30.22
N ASN A 367 -9.02 85.64 -29.55
CA ASN A 367 -9.37 86.92 -30.18
C ASN A 367 -8.17 87.86 -30.12
N VAL A 368 -7.50 88.05 -31.26
CA VAL A 368 -6.24 88.78 -31.35
C VAL A 368 -6.44 90.12 -32.04
N LYS A 369 -5.89 91.19 -31.47
CA LYS A 369 -5.80 92.51 -32.12
C LYS A 369 -4.37 92.73 -32.59
N LEU A 370 -4.18 93.01 -33.88
CA LEU A 370 -2.87 93.32 -34.45
C LEU A 370 -2.84 94.80 -34.84
N LYS A 371 -1.88 95.54 -34.29
CA LYS A 371 -1.66 96.97 -34.56
C LYS A 371 -0.71 97.11 -35.74
N ARG A 372 -1.13 97.81 -36.80
CA ARG A 372 -0.31 98.16 -37.95
C ARG A 372 -0.21 99.68 -38.02
N THR A 373 1.00 100.20 -38.06
CA THR A 373 1.23 101.64 -38.16
C THR A 373 1.56 101.99 -39.61
N TYR A 374 0.78 102.88 -40.21
CA TYR A 374 1.04 103.41 -41.55
C TYR A 374 1.58 104.82 -41.45
N GLU A 375 2.77 105.02 -41.99
CA GLU A 375 3.39 106.35 -42.08
C GLU A 375 3.12 106.87 -43.50
N LEU A 376 2.20 107.83 -43.59
CA LEU A 376 1.74 108.39 -44.85
C LEU A 376 2.44 109.72 -45.09
N GLU A 377 2.88 109.96 -46.31
CA GLU A 377 3.50 111.21 -46.74
C GLU A 377 2.94 111.64 -48.10
N TRP A 378 2.58 112.92 -48.24
CA TRP A 378 2.14 113.52 -49.51
C TRP A 378 2.43 115.02 -49.57
N GLU A 379 2.50 115.55 -50.78
CA GLU A 379 2.72 116.97 -51.08
C GLU A 379 1.38 117.70 -51.27
N ASP A 380 1.14 118.74 -50.47
CA ASP A 380 0.04 119.70 -50.63
C ASP A 380 0.54 120.96 -51.35
N ILE A 381 -0.35 121.86 -51.80
CA ILE A 381 -0.04 122.99 -52.71
C ILE A 381 1.12 123.89 -52.23
N ASN A 382 1.46 123.90 -50.92
CA ASN A 382 2.58 124.67 -50.37
C ASN A 382 3.46 123.95 -49.31
N ASP A 383 3.27 122.65 -49.01
CA ASP A 383 4.05 121.95 -47.95
C ASP A 383 4.02 120.41 -48.05
N THR A 384 5.01 119.72 -47.46
CA THR A 384 5.02 118.24 -47.31
C THR A 384 4.27 117.86 -46.03
N ARG A 385 3.23 117.04 -46.17
CA ARG A 385 2.39 116.59 -45.05
C ARG A 385 2.74 115.16 -44.69
N HIS A 386 2.94 114.91 -43.40
CA HIS A 386 3.05 113.57 -42.82
C HIS A 386 1.81 113.28 -41.98
N MET A 387 1.32 112.04 -42.04
CA MET A 387 0.29 111.56 -41.14
C MET A 387 0.52 110.10 -40.77
N THR A 388 0.44 109.81 -39.48
CA THR A 388 0.50 108.44 -38.98
C THR A 388 -0.92 107.93 -38.79
N ILE A 389 -1.28 106.85 -39.49
CA ILE A 389 -2.54 106.13 -39.27
C ILE A 389 -2.24 104.81 -38.56
N VAL A 390 -2.88 104.58 -37.43
CA VAL A 390 -2.83 103.28 -36.75
C VAL A 390 -4.10 102.50 -37.10
N GLN A 391 -3.92 101.36 -37.76
CA GLN A 391 -5.02 100.44 -38.08
C GLN A 391 -4.93 99.21 -37.16
N TYR A 392 -6.08 98.75 -36.68
CA TYR A 392 -6.18 97.50 -35.93
C TYR A 392 -6.88 96.43 -36.78
N TYR A 393 -6.22 95.30 -36.96
CA TYR A 393 -6.80 94.10 -37.56
C TYR A 393 -7.22 93.14 -36.45
N LYS A 394 -8.43 92.59 -36.55
CA LYS A 394 -8.94 91.62 -35.58
C LYS A 394 -8.90 90.23 -36.23
N TYR A 395 -8.31 89.28 -35.53
CA TYR A 395 -8.24 87.89 -35.98
C TYR A 395 -8.80 86.95 -34.93
N GLU A 396 -9.61 85.99 -35.38
CA GLU A 396 -9.91 84.78 -34.61
C GLU A 396 -8.86 83.72 -34.98
N ILE A 397 -7.96 83.42 -34.05
CA ILE A 397 -6.92 82.41 -34.24
C ILE A 397 -7.32 81.14 -33.50
N VAL A 398 -7.61 80.08 -34.25
CA VAL A 398 -7.92 78.76 -33.71
C VAL A 398 -6.64 77.96 -33.52
N LYS A 399 -6.41 77.49 -32.29
CA LYS A 399 -5.30 76.61 -31.91
C LYS A 399 -5.87 75.24 -31.52
N PRO A 400 -5.79 74.23 -32.40
CA PRO A 400 -6.19 72.88 -32.06
C PRO A 400 -5.19 72.25 -31.09
N TYR A 401 -5.67 71.36 -30.23
CA TYR A 401 -4.83 70.54 -29.36
C TYR A 401 -5.33 69.10 -29.22
N SER A 402 -4.43 68.18 -28.90
CA SER A 402 -4.74 66.78 -28.67
C SER A 402 -3.90 66.17 -27.55
N TYR A 403 -4.49 65.31 -26.73
CA TYR A 403 -3.80 64.55 -25.69
C TYR A 403 -4.48 63.20 -25.46
N TRP A 404 -3.77 62.29 -24.79
CA TRP A 404 -4.22 60.91 -24.56
C TRP A 404 -4.60 60.69 -23.11
N THR A 405 -5.72 60.01 -22.89
CA THR A 405 -6.22 59.59 -21.59
C THR A 405 -6.39 58.08 -21.51
N ILE A 406 -6.39 57.53 -20.31
CA ILE A 406 -6.69 56.13 -20.02
C ILE A 406 -8.20 55.96 -20.02
N ASP A 407 -8.73 55.22 -20.98
CA ASP A 407 -10.14 54.80 -21.00
C ASP A 407 -10.30 53.44 -20.30
N ASN A 408 -9.39 52.50 -20.59
CA ASN A 408 -9.29 51.23 -19.85
C ASN A 408 -7.82 50.78 -19.72
N LEU A 409 -7.43 50.25 -18.57
CA LEU A 409 -6.15 49.60 -18.34
C LEU A 409 -6.32 48.46 -17.33
N GLU A 410 -6.36 47.22 -17.80
CA GLU A 410 -6.45 46.05 -16.94
C GLU A 410 -5.21 45.19 -17.11
N VAL A 411 -4.51 44.90 -16.01
CA VAL A 411 -3.33 44.03 -16.00
C VAL A 411 -3.49 42.97 -14.93
N PHE A 412 -3.19 41.72 -15.29
CA PHE A 412 -3.45 40.53 -14.48
C PHE A 412 -2.20 39.70 -14.26
N GLY A 413 -1.88 39.39 -13.00
CA GLY A 413 -0.77 38.51 -12.62
C GLY A 413 -1.26 37.11 -12.23
N ILE A 414 -0.43 36.09 -12.38
CA ILE A 414 -0.78 34.71 -12.01
C ILE A 414 -0.95 34.60 -10.48
N LYS A 415 -2.13 34.15 -10.03
CA LYS A 415 -2.43 33.87 -8.62
C LYS A 415 -2.07 32.43 -8.24
N ASN A 416 -2.61 31.45 -8.97
CA ASN A 416 -2.34 30.02 -8.82
C ASN A 416 -2.98 29.24 -9.98
N ALA A 417 -2.67 27.94 -10.09
CA ALA A 417 -3.43 27.01 -10.91
C ALA A 417 -3.98 25.87 -10.05
N GLN A 418 -5.18 25.40 -10.36
CA GLN A 418 -5.82 24.27 -9.71
C GLN A 418 -5.95 23.13 -10.71
N LEU A 419 -5.56 21.92 -10.31
CA LEU A 419 -5.71 20.71 -11.12
C LEU A 419 -6.53 19.68 -10.33
N ARG A 420 -7.43 18.98 -11.00
CA ARG A 420 -8.30 17.94 -10.41
C ARG A 420 -8.18 16.65 -11.20
N ASN A 421 -8.09 15.54 -10.49
CA ASN A 421 -8.11 14.19 -11.04
C ASN A 421 -8.36 13.20 -9.89
N TYR A 422 -9.03 12.08 -10.19
CA TYR A 422 -9.29 11.01 -9.20
C TYR A 422 -8.03 10.58 -8.44
N ALA A 423 -6.88 10.45 -9.12
CA ALA A 423 -5.64 9.95 -8.54
C ALA A 423 -4.95 10.96 -7.60
N LEU A 424 -5.20 12.26 -7.73
CA LEU A 424 -4.61 13.29 -6.87
C LEU A 424 -5.14 13.19 -5.44
N PRO A 425 -4.32 13.44 -4.39
CA PRO A 425 -4.77 13.47 -3.00
C PRO A 425 -5.98 14.39 -2.83
N GLY A 426 -7.05 13.93 -2.17
CA GLY A 426 -8.27 14.71 -2.01
C GLY A 426 -8.98 15.10 -3.32
N GLY A 427 -8.59 14.51 -4.46
CA GLY A 427 -9.18 14.76 -5.78
C GLY A 427 -8.63 15.98 -6.52
N GLY A 428 -7.73 16.77 -5.93
CA GLY A 428 -7.17 17.94 -6.60
C GLY A 428 -6.06 18.65 -5.82
N ILE A 429 -5.31 19.49 -6.52
CA ILE A 429 -4.16 20.23 -6.00
C ILE A 429 -4.24 21.70 -6.41
N THR A 430 -3.71 22.58 -5.57
CA THR A 430 -3.51 24.00 -5.88
C THR A 430 -2.01 24.27 -5.98
N ILE A 431 -1.60 24.92 -7.07
CA ILE A 431 -0.22 25.20 -7.44
C ILE A 431 -0.01 26.72 -7.40
N PRO A 432 0.55 27.27 -6.32
CA PRO A 432 0.97 28.67 -6.30
C PRO A 432 2.23 28.85 -7.18
N PRO A 433 2.42 30.04 -7.78
CA PRO A 433 3.60 30.30 -8.58
C PRO A 433 4.85 30.44 -7.71
N ARG A 434 5.97 29.85 -8.12
CA ARG A 434 7.29 29.94 -7.47
C ARG A 434 8.22 30.83 -8.29
N ASN A 435 9.03 31.66 -7.61
CA ASN A 435 9.97 32.59 -8.25
C ASN A 435 9.33 33.44 -9.36
N TYR A 436 8.08 33.85 -9.14
CA TYR A 436 7.30 34.64 -10.09
C TYR A 436 7.12 36.04 -9.54
N THR A 437 7.44 37.02 -10.38
CA THR A 437 7.19 38.42 -10.10
C THR A 437 6.14 38.91 -11.10
N PRO A 438 4.98 39.41 -10.64
CA PRO A 438 4.01 40.04 -11.54
C PRO A 438 4.60 41.33 -12.13
N PRO A 439 4.09 41.80 -13.29
CA PRO A 439 4.51 43.08 -13.82
C PRO A 439 4.19 44.22 -12.84
N ALA A 440 5.01 45.26 -12.84
CA ALA A 440 4.76 46.49 -12.09
C ALA A 440 4.09 47.51 -13.00
N VAL A 441 2.95 48.05 -12.58
CA VAL A 441 2.19 49.04 -13.34
C VAL A 441 1.97 50.26 -12.47
N GLU A 442 2.26 51.45 -13.00
CA GLU A 442 1.90 52.71 -12.36
C GLU A 442 1.08 53.52 -13.38
N SER A 443 -0.07 54.03 -12.94
CA SER A 443 -0.97 54.79 -13.80
C SER A 443 -1.57 55.98 -13.07
N ALA A 444 -1.76 57.10 -13.76
CA ALA A 444 -2.46 58.26 -13.22
C ALA A 444 -3.30 58.95 -14.30
N THR A 445 -4.54 59.31 -13.93
CA THR A 445 -5.48 60.08 -14.76
C THR A 445 -5.26 61.58 -14.60
N ASN A 446 -4.07 62.05 -14.97
CA ASN A 446 -3.58 63.41 -14.75
C ASN A 446 -3.46 64.26 -16.03
N GLY A 447 -3.93 63.75 -17.17
CA GLY A 447 -3.93 64.43 -18.45
C GLY A 447 -4.79 65.69 -18.45
N LYS A 448 -4.25 66.76 -19.04
CA LYS A 448 -4.88 68.09 -19.05
C LYS A 448 -4.29 68.96 -20.16
N TYR A 449 -4.99 70.06 -20.44
CA TYR A 449 -4.51 71.10 -21.35
C TYR A 449 -4.35 72.42 -20.59
N TYR A 450 -3.48 73.28 -21.10
CA TYR A 450 -3.12 74.56 -20.52
C TYR A 450 -3.16 75.65 -21.58
N LEU A 451 -3.78 76.76 -21.21
CA LEU A 451 -3.90 77.93 -22.08
C LEU A 451 -2.65 78.79 -21.99
N GLY A 452 -2.20 79.31 -23.12
CA GLY A 452 -1.26 80.43 -23.15
C GLY A 452 -2.00 81.75 -22.87
N PRO A 453 -1.33 82.79 -22.35
CA PRO A 453 -1.94 84.09 -22.19
C PRO A 453 -2.38 84.65 -23.55
N ALA A 454 -3.53 85.34 -23.60
CA ALA A 454 -3.94 86.06 -24.80
C ALA A 454 -2.85 87.10 -25.16
N PRO A 455 -2.38 87.19 -26.41
CA PRO A 455 -1.24 88.04 -26.77
C PRO A 455 -1.56 89.55 -26.76
N GLY A 456 -2.79 89.95 -26.40
CA GLY A 456 -3.20 91.35 -26.33
C GLY A 456 -3.15 92.05 -27.69
N ILE A 457 -2.40 93.15 -27.77
CA ILE A 457 -2.13 93.87 -29.03
C ILE A 457 -0.79 93.39 -29.58
N ILE A 458 -0.83 92.69 -30.70
CA ILE A 458 0.37 92.24 -31.42
C ILE A 458 0.86 93.37 -32.32
N ASP A 459 2.15 93.71 -32.25
CA ASP A 459 2.75 94.67 -33.16
C ASP A 459 2.95 94.03 -34.54
N GLY A 460 2.24 94.55 -35.53
CA GLY A 460 2.36 94.20 -36.94
C GLY A 460 3.46 94.98 -37.67
N GLY A 461 4.19 95.84 -36.98
CA GLY A 461 5.23 96.72 -37.53
C GLY A 461 4.67 97.96 -38.23
N SER A 462 5.58 98.76 -38.81
CA SER A 462 5.26 99.97 -39.56
C SER A 462 5.35 99.75 -41.08
N LYS A 463 4.47 100.37 -41.86
CA LYS A 463 4.54 100.41 -43.33
C LYS A 463 4.48 101.86 -43.81
N TYR A 464 5.53 102.29 -44.47
CA TYR A 464 5.59 103.61 -45.09
C TYR A 464 4.87 103.60 -46.46
N ILE A 465 4.06 104.63 -46.73
CA ILE A 465 3.32 104.78 -48.00
C ILE A 465 3.40 106.25 -48.46
N TYR A 466 4.01 106.47 -49.62
CA TYR A 466 4.07 107.78 -50.26
C TYR A 466 2.92 107.97 -51.27
N GLY A 467 2.16 109.07 -51.16
CA GLY A 467 0.97 109.35 -51.98
C GLY A 467 1.15 110.35 -53.11
N GLY A 468 2.33 110.97 -53.26
CA GLY A 468 2.57 111.98 -54.29
C GLY A 468 1.79 113.27 -53.99
N LYS A 469 0.90 113.72 -54.91
CA LYS A 469 0.17 115.00 -54.80
C LYS A 469 -1.14 114.94 -54.01
N SER A 470 -1.47 113.79 -53.42
CA SER A 470 -2.68 113.63 -52.60
C SER A 470 -2.47 112.57 -51.53
N MET A 471 -3.28 112.65 -50.47
CA MET A 471 -3.19 111.73 -49.35
C MET A 471 -3.38 110.27 -49.81
N PRO A 472 -2.42 109.35 -49.57
CA PRO A 472 -2.52 107.96 -49.99
C PRO A 472 -3.57 107.20 -49.18
N LYS A 473 -4.23 106.23 -49.84
CA LYS A 473 -5.21 105.36 -49.18
C LYS A 473 -4.50 104.17 -48.52
N VAL A 474 -4.85 103.91 -47.26
CA VAL A 474 -4.33 102.75 -46.51
C VAL A 474 -4.82 101.43 -47.15
N PRO A 475 -3.93 100.49 -47.49
CA PRO A 475 -4.30 99.20 -48.05
C PRO A 475 -4.93 98.29 -46.99
N ASN A 476 -5.84 97.39 -47.40
CA ASN A 476 -6.35 96.36 -46.51
C ASN A 476 -5.39 95.15 -46.48
N GLU A 477 -4.50 95.09 -45.50
CA GLU A 477 -3.53 94.00 -45.31
C GLU A 477 -4.06 92.83 -44.46
N GLU A 478 -5.38 92.73 -44.24
CA GLU A 478 -5.99 91.73 -43.34
C GLU A 478 -5.56 90.29 -43.67
N ARG A 479 -5.41 89.93 -44.95
CA ARG A 479 -4.95 88.60 -45.36
C ARG A 479 -3.43 88.39 -45.19
N GLU A 480 -2.64 89.43 -45.40
CA GLU A 480 -1.17 89.39 -45.35
C GLU A 480 -0.62 89.37 -43.92
N LEU A 481 -1.34 90.00 -42.98
CA LEU A 481 -0.93 90.09 -41.57
C LEU A 481 -1.48 88.93 -40.70
N LYS A 482 -2.39 88.10 -41.21
CA LYS A 482 -2.94 86.94 -40.50
C LYS A 482 -1.87 85.92 -40.07
N PRO A 483 -0.85 85.55 -40.89
CA PRO A 483 0.22 84.65 -40.47
C PRO A 483 1.04 85.19 -39.29
N VAL A 484 1.24 86.51 -39.21
CA VAL A 484 1.96 87.18 -38.11
C VAL A 484 1.17 87.04 -36.80
N ALA A 485 -0.15 87.26 -36.85
CA ALA A 485 -1.02 87.03 -35.70
C ALA A 485 -1.05 85.54 -35.27
N GLN A 486 -0.99 84.62 -36.22
CA GLN A 486 -1.03 83.18 -35.95
C GLN A 486 0.27 82.63 -35.34
N GLU A 487 1.43 83.15 -35.77
CA GLU A 487 2.75 82.81 -35.21
C GLU A 487 2.92 83.35 -33.79
N ARG A 488 2.45 84.58 -33.55
CA ARG A 488 2.60 85.28 -32.25
C ARG A 488 1.54 84.88 -31.21
N THR A 489 0.54 84.10 -31.60
CA THR A 489 -0.43 83.49 -30.66
C THR A 489 0.13 82.17 -30.13
N PRO A 490 0.23 81.98 -28.81
CA PRO A 490 0.78 80.75 -28.24
C PRO A 490 -0.08 79.53 -28.61
N ASP A 491 0.57 78.39 -28.83
CA ASP A 491 -0.13 77.11 -28.94
C ASP A 491 -0.63 76.68 -27.55
N VAL A 492 -1.73 75.91 -27.53
CA VAL A 492 -2.21 75.26 -26.31
C VAL A 492 -1.21 74.18 -25.92
N GLU A 493 -0.84 74.12 -24.65
CA GLU A 493 0.03 73.06 -24.14
C GLU A 493 -0.80 71.94 -23.54
N VAL A 494 -0.30 70.71 -23.64
CA VAL A 494 -1.03 69.50 -23.24
C VAL A 494 -0.11 68.52 -22.51
N GLU A 495 -0.72 67.73 -21.64
CA GLU A 495 -0.13 66.59 -20.96
C GLU A 495 -1.06 65.39 -21.12
N ASN A 496 -0.49 64.23 -21.45
CA ASN A 496 -1.22 62.97 -21.43
C ASN A 496 -1.42 62.47 -19.99
N ASP A 497 -2.26 61.46 -19.82
CA ASP A 497 -2.21 60.60 -18.64
C ASP A 497 -0.85 59.90 -18.50
N THR A 498 -0.58 59.34 -17.33
CA THR A 498 0.68 58.63 -17.04
C THR A 498 0.45 57.12 -17.05
N VAL A 499 1.28 56.37 -17.77
CA VAL A 499 1.34 54.91 -17.65
C VAL A 499 2.80 54.46 -17.73
N THR A 500 3.28 53.75 -16.71
CA THR A 500 4.55 53.02 -16.74
C THR A 500 4.29 51.52 -16.57
N PHE A 501 5.06 50.69 -17.28
CA PHE A 501 4.97 49.24 -17.23
C PHE A 501 6.38 48.65 -17.10
N ASP A 502 6.67 47.97 -16.00
CA ASP A 502 8.00 47.46 -15.62
C ASP A 502 9.09 48.54 -15.77
N GLY A 503 8.81 49.75 -15.31
CA GLY A 503 9.71 50.90 -15.38
C GLY A 503 9.85 51.54 -16.77
N LYS A 504 9.14 51.04 -17.80
CA LYS A 504 9.10 51.66 -19.13
C LYS A 504 7.90 52.59 -19.26
N THR A 505 8.12 53.82 -19.73
CA THR A 505 7.04 54.75 -20.02
C THR A 505 6.22 54.28 -21.22
N ILE A 506 4.94 54.00 -21.00
CA ILE A 506 3.95 53.68 -22.03
C ILE A 506 3.19 54.95 -22.43
N MET A 507 2.84 55.80 -21.46
CA MET A 507 2.23 57.10 -21.70
C MET A 507 3.00 58.17 -20.92
N ASP A 508 3.61 59.11 -21.65
CA ASP A 508 4.51 60.11 -21.10
C ASP A 508 3.75 61.38 -20.70
N HIS A 509 3.83 61.75 -19.42
CA HIS A 509 3.24 62.97 -18.84
C HIS A 509 4.17 64.17 -19.03
N LYS A 510 4.60 64.40 -20.28
CA LYS A 510 5.45 65.54 -20.64
C LYS A 510 4.59 66.66 -21.21
N ARG A 511 4.76 67.86 -20.65
CA ARG A 511 4.12 69.07 -21.18
C ARG A 511 4.71 69.45 -22.54
N VAL A 512 3.86 69.44 -23.57
CA VAL A 512 4.23 69.75 -24.96
C VAL A 512 3.21 70.65 -25.62
N LYS A 513 3.61 71.34 -26.70
CA LYS A 513 2.72 72.21 -27.47
C LYS A 513 1.88 71.38 -28.45
N LYS A 514 0.60 71.73 -28.58
CA LYS A 514 -0.37 71.23 -29.58
C LYS A 514 -0.75 69.77 -29.43
N GLU A 515 0.18 68.82 -29.48
CA GLU A 515 -0.14 67.40 -29.53
C GLU A 515 0.74 66.60 -28.58
N GLY A 516 0.09 65.91 -27.63
CA GLY A 516 0.73 64.99 -26.70
C GLY A 516 1.38 63.80 -27.41
N PRO A 517 2.49 63.24 -26.89
CA PRO A 517 3.13 62.07 -27.49
C PRO A 517 2.16 60.90 -27.66
N THR A 518 2.23 60.16 -28.76
CA THR A 518 1.40 58.95 -28.94
C THR A 518 1.81 57.86 -27.93
N PRO A 519 0.87 57.20 -27.25
CA PRO A 519 1.18 56.12 -26.31
C PRO A 519 1.91 54.96 -26.97
N GLY A 520 2.89 54.40 -26.25
CA GLY A 520 3.55 53.16 -26.59
C GLY A 520 2.63 51.93 -26.45
N LYS A 521 3.19 50.75 -26.69
CA LYS A 521 2.49 49.46 -26.48
C LYS A 521 2.99 48.79 -25.20
N ILE A 522 2.07 48.20 -24.46
CA ILE A 522 2.43 47.28 -23.38
C ILE A 522 3.19 46.10 -23.99
N PRO A 523 4.34 45.67 -23.42
CA PRO A 523 5.07 44.52 -23.94
C PRO A 523 4.19 43.28 -24.08
N ALA A 524 4.45 42.44 -25.08
CA ALA A 524 3.70 41.19 -25.24
C ALA A 524 4.09 40.18 -24.15
N PRO A 525 3.12 39.53 -23.46
CA PRO A 525 3.41 38.55 -22.43
C PRO A 525 4.06 37.29 -23.00
N VAL A 526 4.96 36.69 -22.21
CA VAL A 526 5.69 35.46 -22.53
C VAL A 526 5.25 34.32 -21.63
N LYS A 527 5.50 33.07 -22.01
CA LYS A 527 5.20 31.93 -21.14
C LYS A 527 6.14 31.91 -19.94
N VAL A 528 5.59 31.60 -18.75
CA VAL A 528 6.40 31.37 -17.55
C VAL A 528 7.30 30.15 -17.71
N GLY A 529 8.39 30.11 -16.95
CA GLY A 529 9.27 28.94 -16.88
C GLY A 529 8.53 27.71 -16.34
N GLN A 530 9.02 26.51 -16.70
CA GLN A 530 8.38 25.24 -16.33
C GLN A 530 8.28 25.01 -14.82
N ASP A 531 9.08 25.71 -14.01
CA ASP A 531 9.12 25.58 -12.55
C ASP A 531 8.21 26.56 -11.82
N VAL A 532 7.65 27.54 -12.53
CA VAL A 532 6.82 28.57 -11.91
C VAL A 532 5.54 27.94 -11.36
N LEU A 533 4.79 27.18 -12.17
CA LEU A 533 3.62 26.44 -11.72
C LEU A 533 3.89 24.93 -11.76
N TYR A 534 4.77 24.48 -10.87
CA TYR A 534 5.15 23.08 -10.70
C TYR A 534 4.94 22.60 -9.27
N SER A 535 4.29 21.46 -9.10
CA SER A 535 3.99 20.87 -7.78
C SER A 535 4.17 19.34 -7.82
N PRO A 536 5.30 18.81 -7.30
CA PRO A 536 5.56 17.38 -7.18
C PRO A 536 5.09 16.78 -5.84
N GLY A 537 5.19 15.45 -5.70
CA GLY A 537 5.05 14.75 -4.42
C GLY A 537 3.62 14.38 -4.03
N HIS A 538 2.69 14.37 -4.98
CA HIS A 538 1.28 14.09 -4.71
C HIS A 538 1.01 12.58 -4.73
N VAL A 539 1.15 11.93 -3.58
CA VAL A 539 0.99 10.48 -3.42
C VAL A 539 -0.46 10.03 -3.69
N ILE A 540 -0.64 9.04 -4.55
CA ILE A 540 -1.94 8.44 -4.81
C ILE A 540 -2.35 7.63 -3.57
N GLU A 541 -3.47 8.03 -2.95
CA GLU A 541 -3.98 7.44 -1.72
C GLU A 541 -4.23 5.93 -1.86
N MET A 542 -3.77 5.14 -0.87
CA MET A 542 -3.77 3.68 -0.92
C MET A 542 -5.15 3.03 -1.01
N PHE A 543 -6.21 3.73 -0.60
CA PHE A 543 -7.60 3.23 -0.66
C PHE A 543 -8.26 3.45 -2.03
N LYS A 544 -7.59 4.11 -2.99
CA LYS A 544 -8.14 4.34 -4.33
C LYS A 544 -8.09 3.08 -5.16
N VAL A 545 -9.27 2.51 -5.39
CA VAL A 545 -9.44 1.36 -6.27
C VAL A 545 -8.92 1.65 -7.67
N ASN A 546 -8.47 0.59 -8.34
CA ASN A 546 -8.12 0.63 -9.75
C ASN A 546 -9.22 1.34 -10.58
N LYS A 547 -8.83 2.33 -11.38
CA LYS A 547 -9.76 3.08 -12.23
C LYS A 547 -9.09 3.52 -13.53
N LEU A 548 -9.69 3.11 -14.65
CA LEU A 548 -9.19 3.39 -16.00
C LEU A 548 -9.50 4.82 -16.44
N ASN A 549 -8.50 5.49 -17.05
CA ASN A 549 -8.65 6.75 -17.78
C ASN A 549 -9.44 7.84 -17.04
N THR A 550 -9.13 8.06 -15.76
CA THR A 550 -9.83 9.08 -14.98
C THR A 550 -9.58 10.47 -15.57
N PRO A 551 -10.64 11.26 -15.83
CA PRO A 551 -10.52 12.56 -16.48
C PRO A 551 -9.87 13.58 -15.56
N SER A 552 -9.15 14.52 -16.17
CA SER A 552 -8.49 15.62 -15.48
C SER A 552 -9.12 16.94 -15.89
N SER A 553 -9.21 17.89 -14.95
CA SER A 553 -9.66 19.26 -15.21
C SER A 553 -8.81 20.26 -14.45
N GLY A 554 -8.85 21.53 -14.84
CA GLY A 554 -8.11 22.56 -14.13
C GLY A 554 -8.56 23.97 -14.44
N THR A 555 -8.12 24.89 -13.60
CA THR A 555 -8.41 26.33 -13.70
C THR A 555 -7.15 27.10 -13.36
N ILE A 556 -6.80 28.10 -14.15
CA ILE A 556 -5.76 29.08 -13.81
C ILE A 556 -6.43 30.37 -13.32
N ASN A 557 -5.97 30.86 -12.18
CA ASN A 557 -6.51 32.05 -11.53
C ASN A 557 -5.49 33.18 -11.63
N TYR A 558 -5.98 34.37 -11.93
CA TYR A 558 -5.21 35.60 -12.02
C TYR A 558 -5.76 36.64 -11.03
N PHE A 559 -4.86 37.42 -10.43
CA PHE A 559 -5.18 38.58 -9.60
C PHE A 559 -4.94 39.88 -10.37
N VAL A 560 -5.57 40.97 -9.93
CA VAL A 560 -5.42 42.30 -10.55
C VAL A 560 -4.12 42.94 -10.07
N VAL A 561 -3.29 43.39 -11.01
CA VAL A 561 -2.05 44.09 -10.71
C VAL A 561 -2.36 45.53 -10.32
N PRO A 562 -1.80 46.05 -9.20
CA PRO A 562 -1.93 47.47 -8.83
C PRO A 562 -1.53 48.40 -9.98
N GLY A 563 -2.25 49.51 -10.17
CA GLY A 563 -2.12 50.38 -11.35
C GLY A 563 -3.03 50.01 -12.52
N SER A 564 -3.93 49.04 -12.34
CA SER A 564 -5.08 48.83 -13.23
C SER A 564 -6.22 49.80 -12.91
N SER A 565 -7.12 50.02 -13.86
CA SER A 565 -8.34 50.82 -13.71
C SER A 565 -9.22 50.33 -12.56
N ASP A 566 -9.83 51.27 -11.84
CA ASP A 566 -10.75 50.98 -10.75
C ASP A 566 -11.94 50.13 -11.22
N GLY A 567 -12.34 49.15 -10.40
CA GLY A 567 -13.42 48.20 -10.73
C GLY A 567 -13.00 46.95 -11.50
N THR A 568 -11.69 46.78 -11.79
CA THR A 568 -11.16 45.55 -12.39
C THR A 568 -11.25 44.38 -11.41
N GLU A 569 -11.75 43.22 -11.87
CA GLU A 569 -11.81 41.97 -11.10
C GLU A 569 -10.86 40.90 -11.63
N GLY A 570 -10.35 40.04 -10.75
CA GLY A 570 -9.49 38.91 -11.14
C GLY A 570 -10.16 37.94 -12.10
N LYS A 571 -9.37 37.19 -12.89
CA LYS A 571 -9.89 36.23 -13.88
C LYS A 571 -9.62 34.79 -13.48
N ALA A 572 -10.59 33.92 -13.68
CA ALA A 572 -10.46 32.47 -13.58
C ALA A 572 -10.75 31.84 -14.95
N LEU A 573 -9.78 31.13 -15.51
CA LEU A 573 -9.86 30.60 -16.87
C LEU A 573 -9.65 29.07 -16.87
N PRO A 574 -10.45 28.29 -17.62
CA PRO A 574 -10.33 26.84 -17.64
C PRO A 574 -9.05 26.39 -18.35
N ILE A 575 -8.48 25.29 -17.89
CA ILE A 575 -7.36 24.60 -18.53
C ILE A 575 -7.89 23.35 -19.23
N ASN A 576 -7.85 23.37 -20.56
CA ASN A 576 -8.35 22.28 -21.40
C ASN A 576 -7.22 21.32 -21.81
N GLY A 577 -7.58 20.08 -22.17
CA GLY A 577 -6.65 19.11 -22.76
C GLY A 577 -5.64 18.48 -21.79
N ILE A 578 -5.95 18.40 -20.50
CA ILE A 578 -5.12 17.73 -19.50
C ILE A 578 -5.23 16.22 -19.69
N ASN A 579 -4.10 15.50 -19.63
CA ASN A 579 -4.08 14.05 -19.80
C ASN A 579 -4.90 13.31 -18.72
N THR A 580 -5.42 12.13 -19.05
CA THR A 580 -6.05 11.22 -18.09
C THR A 580 -5.02 10.50 -17.21
N VAL A 581 -5.48 9.93 -16.10
CA VAL A 581 -4.68 9.07 -15.22
C VAL A 581 -5.40 7.75 -14.98
N THR A 582 -4.69 6.64 -15.14
CA THR A 582 -5.16 5.28 -14.89
C THR A 582 -4.52 4.76 -13.61
N VAL A 583 -5.32 4.58 -12.55
CA VAL A 583 -4.86 3.97 -11.30
C VAL A 583 -4.92 2.45 -11.45
N HIS A 584 -3.79 1.77 -11.25
CA HIS A 584 -3.72 0.31 -11.34
C HIS A 584 -2.63 -0.24 -10.44
N THR A 585 -3.01 -0.84 -9.31
CA THR A 585 -2.09 -1.38 -8.32
C THR A 585 -1.84 -2.87 -8.61
N PRO A 586 -0.60 -3.25 -8.99
CA PRO A 586 -0.30 -4.59 -9.48
C PRO A 586 0.04 -5.58 -8.37
N VAL A 587 -0.44 -6.82 -8.53
CA VAL A 587 -0.05 -8.00 -7.74
C VAL A 587 0.12 -9.22 -8.65
N VAL A 588 0.96 -10.16 -8.20
CA VAL A 588 1.29 -11.41 -8.90
C VAL A 588 1.21 -12.62 -7.96
N MET A 589 1.03 -13.81 -8.53
CA MET A 589 0.93 -15.08 -7.82
C MET A 589 1.54 -16.24 -8.64
N TYR A 590 2.84 -16.46 -8.44
CA TYR A 590 3.62 -17.56 -9.05
C TYR A 590 4.16 -18.52 -7.97
N PRO A 591 3.27 -19.25 -7.27
CA PRO A 591 3.66 -20.06 -6.13
C PRO A 591 4.28 -21.40 -6.54
N ALA A 592 4.97 -22.02 -5.61
CA ALA A 592 5.45 -23.40 -5.71
C ALA A 592 5.23 -24.15 -4.40
N VAL A 593 5.22 -25.48 -4.47
CA VAL A 593 5.22 -26.38 -3.31
C VAL A 593 6.37 -27.37 -3.48
N SER A 594 7.14 -27.61 -2.42
CA SER A 594 8.24 -28.57 -2.43
C SER A 594 7.76 -29.97 -2.81
N ASN A 595 8.59 -30.72 -3.54
CA ASN A 595 8.28 -32.07 -3.98
C ASN A 595 9.24 -33.08 -3.33
N ASP A 596 8.76 -33.83 -2.34
CA ASP A 596 9.57 -34.77 -1.56
C ASP A 596 9.72 -36.13 -2.26
N LYS A 597 10.36 -36.10 -3.43
CA LYS A 597 10.66 -37.29 -4.24
C LYS A 597 11.49 -38.35 -3.51
N PRO A 598 12.52 -38.00 -2.70
CA PRO A 598 13.37 -39.00 -2.04
C PRO A 598 12.62 -39.92 -1.08
N HIS A 599 11.46 -39.51 -0.56
CA HIS A 599 10.65 -40.31 0.38
C HIS A 599 9.36 -40.84 -0.26
N ASN A 600 9.23 -40.75 -1.59
CA ASN A 600 8.04 -41.20 -2.31
C ASN A 600 8.10 -42.71 -2.58
N GLN A 601 7.36 -43.47 -1.77
CA GLN A 601 7.24 -44.92 -1.80
C GLN A 601 6.09 -45.45 -2.67
N LYS A 602 5.36 -44.57 -3.37
CA LYS A 602 4.22 -44.96 -4.18
C LYS A 602 4.66 -45.70 -5.43
N VAL A 603 4.05 -46.85 -5.72
CA VAL A 603 4.37 -47.64 -6.93
C VAL A 603 3.88 -46.93 -8.18
N TYR A 604 2.72 -46.29 -8.14
CA TYR A 604 2.16 -45.53 -9.28
C TYR A 604 1.82 -44.09 -8.86
N PRO A 605 2.80 -43.17 -8.81
CA PRO A 605 2.56 -41.77 -8.44
C PRO A 605 1.73 -41.04 -9.51
N THR A 606 0.91 -40.08 -9.08
CA THR A 606 0.10 -39.28 -10.02
C THR A 606 0.99 -38.25 -10.72
N ALA A 607 0.98 -38.24 -12.05
CA ALA A 607 1.76 -37.31 -12.85
C ALA A 607 1.39 -35.84 -12.59
N GLY A 608 2.37 -34.94 -12.64
CA GLY A 608 2.17 -33.48 -12.51
C GLY A 608 1.89 -32.99 -11.08
N ARG A 609 1.99 -33.84 -10.05
CA ARG A 609 1.75 -33.48 -8.64
C ARG A 609 3.03 -33.50 -7.82
N ALA A 610 3.19 -32.54 -6.91
CA ALA A 610 4.26 -32.59 -5.92
C ALA A 610 3.93 -33.63 -4.83
N ALA A 611 4.90 -34.48 -4.47
CA ALA A 611 4.74 -35.45 -3.41
C ALA A 611 4.89 -34.77 -2.04
N LEU A 612 3.85 -34.86 -1.22
CA LEU A 612 3.86 -34.50 0.20
C LEU A 612 3.75 -35.77 1.02
N ILE A 613 4.65 -35.96 1.98
CA ILE A 613 4.75 -37.21 2.72
C ILE A 613 4.19 -37.02 4.13
N LEU A 614 3.37 -37.96 4.61
CA LEU A 614 2.81 -37.91 5.95
C LEU A 614 3.91 -37.81 7.03
N ASP A 615 3.66 -36.99 8.05
CA ASP A 615 4.57 -36.71 9.17
C ASP A 615 5.91 -36.05 8.79
N ARG A 616 5.99 -35.47 7.59
CA ARG A 616 7.18 -34.73 7.12
C ARG A 616 6.88 -33.26 6.85
N PRO A 617 7.91 -32.39 6.98
CA PRO A 617 7.79 -31.00 6.61
C PRO A 617 7.72 -30.83 5.09
N PHE A 618 7.04 -29.79 4.64
CA PHE A 618 7.06 -29.33 3.25
C PHE A 618 7.07 -27.80 3.20
N VAL A 619 7.60 -27.24 2.12
CA VAL A 619 7.76 -25.80 1.93
C VAL A 619 6.79 -25.32 0.86
N VAL A 620 6.14 -24.20 1.12
CA VAL A 620 5.43 -23.43 0.11
C VAL A 620 6.19 -22.14 -0.17
N THR A 621 6.34 -21.80 -1.45
CA THR A 621 7.01 -20.59 -1.93
C THR A 621 5.96 -19.67 -2.54
N ILE A 622 5.85 -18.44 -2.05
CA ILE A 622 4.84 -17.44 -2.47
C ILE A 622 5.57 -16.12 -2.78
N PRO A 623 6.18 -15.99 -3.98
CA PRO A 623 6.90 -14.79 -4.35
C PRO A 623 5.96 -13.63 -4.69
N THR A 624 6.42 -12.41 -4.44
CA THR A 624 5.85 -11.15 -4.98
C THR A 624 6.47 -10.76 -6.33
N LYS A 625 7.41 -11.58 -6.82
CA LYS A 625 8.11 -11.38 -8.08
C LYS A 625 7.43 -12.18 -9.19
N GLY A 626 7.31 -11.57 -10.35
CA GLY A 626 6.78 -12.25 -11.52
C GLY A 626 6.43 -11.29 -12.65
N GLN A 627 5.92 -11.85 -13.74
CA GLN A 627 5.51 -11.10 -14.91
C GLN A 627 4.14 -10.43 -14.69
N HIS A 628 4.02 -9.16 -15.06
CA HIS A 628 2.76 -8.43 -15.19
C HIS A 628 2.63 -7.84 -16.61
N ARG A 629 1.75 -6.87 -16.85
CA ARG A 629 1.61 -6.14 -18.11
C ARG A 629 2.94 -5.53 -18.55
N ASN A 630 3.25 -5.61 -19.85
CA ASN A 630 4.46 -5.04 -20.42
C ASN A 630 4.29 -3.54 -20.73
N ILE A 631 4.15 -2.72 -19.67
CA ILE A 631 4.06 -1.25 -19.75
C ILE A 631 5.12 -0.61 -18.84
N LEU A 632 5.44 0.68 -19.06
CA LEU A 632 6.47 1.39 -18.30
C LEU A 632 6.16 1.35 -16.81
N GLY A 633 7.14 0.90 -16.04
CA GLY A 633 6.95 0.71 -14.61
C GLY A 633 6.03 -0.46 -14.29
N TYR A 634 5.95 -1.51 -15.12
CA TYR A 634 5.40 -2.84 -14.84
C TYR A 634 6.39 -3.89 -15.42
N GLY A 635 5.94 -5.06 -15.87
CA GLY A 635 6.79 -6.13 -16.43
C GLY A 635 7.16 -7.25 -15.45
N ASN A 636 8.33 -7.88 -15.64
CA ASN A 636 8.84 -8.91 -14.74
C ASN A 636 9.68 -8.32 -13.61
N ARG A 637 9.15 -8.25 -12.39
CA ARG A 637 9.84 -7.62 -11.24
C ARG A 637 9.13 -7.93 -9.93
N ASP A 638 9.61 -7.32 -8.85
CA ASP A 638 9.03 -7.40 -7.52
C ASP A 638 7.87 -6.40 -7.31
N TYR A 639 6.75 -6.92 -6.80
CA TYR A 639 5.52 -6.19 -6.49
C TYR A 639 5.20 -6.15 -4.99
N ALA A 640 6.17 -6.49 -4.12
CA ALA A 640 5.99 -6.48 -2.67
C ALA A 640 5.45 -5.14 -2.15
N LYS A 641 5.93 -4.01 -2.70
CA LYS A 641 5.48 -2.65 -2.34
C LYS A 641 3.96 -2.47 -2.41
N TYR A 642 3.28 -3.16 -3.33
CA TYR A 642 1.86 -2.95 -3.63
C TYR A 642 0.97 -4.09 -3.12
N THR A 643 1.55 -5.07 -2.45
CA THR A 643 0.85 -6.25 -1.96
C THR A 643 0.50 -6.07 -0.49
N ALA A 644 -0.78 -6.01 -0.13
CA ALA A 644 -1.18 -5.96 1.27
C ALA A 644 -1.06 -7.32 1.96
N TYR A 645 -1.55 -8.38 1.29
CA TYR A 645 -1.55 -9.73 1.85
C TYR A 645 -1.16 -10.77 0.81
N LYS A 646 -0.47 -11.80 1.27
CA LYS A 646 -0.28 -13.05 0.53
C LYS A 646 -0.78 -14.19 1.39
N GLN A 647 -1.55 -15.09 0.81
CA GLN A 647 -2.20 -16.15 1.56
C GLN A 647 -2.11 -17.49 0.84
N VAL A 648 -2.08 -18.55 1.65
CA VAL A 648 -2.16 -19.95 1.22
C VAL A 648 -3.31 -20.65 1.94
N MET A 649 -3.95 -21.59 1.25
CA MET A 649 -4.99 -22.46 1.81
C MET A 649 -4.78 -23.89 1.32
N PHE A 650 -4.92 -24.84 2.24
CA PHE A 650 -4.79 -26.27 1.99
C PHE A 650 -6.17 -26.95 2.07
N GLU A 651 -6.46 -27.88 1.17
CA GLU A 651 -7.66 -28.74 1.24
C GLU A 651 -7.60 -29.78 2.36
N PHE A 652 -6.47 -29.89 3.03
CA PHE A 652 -6.18 -30.76 4.18
C PHE A 652 -5.63 -29.93 5.34
N PRO A 653 -5.71 -30.40 6.60
CA PRO A 653 -5.16 -29.67 7.73
C PRO A 653 -3.62 -29.74 7.74
N VAL A 654 -2.99 -28.72 8.31
CA VAL A 654 -1.53 -28.64 8.44
C VAL A 654 -1.14 -28.20 9.84
N LEU A 655 0.12 -28.46 10.21
CA LEU A 655 0.77 -27.87 11.38
C LEU A 655 1.77 -26.81 10.93
N ASN A 656 2.02 -25.80 11.74
CA ASN A 656 3.14 -24.87 11.53
C ASN A 656 4.50 -25.58 11.72
N GLN A 657 5.60 -24.88 11.40
CA GLN A 657 6.95 -25.43 11.35
C GLN A 657 7.42 -26.11 12.66
N ASP A 658 7.07 -25.58 13.82
CA ASP A 658 7.43 -26.11 15.15
C ASP A 658 6.41 -27.13 15.69
N LYS A 659 5.39 -27.49 14.90
CA LYS A 659 4.27 -28.39 15.27
C LYS A 659 3.44 -27.88 16.47
N SER A 660 3.52 -26.60 16.84
CA SER A 660 2.80 -26.03 18.00
C SER A 660 1.36 -25.61 17.70
N LYS A 661 1.04 -25.32 16.44
CA LYS A 661 -0.26 -24.80 16.00
C LYS A 661 -0.88 -25.68 14.91
N TYR A 662 -2.06 -26.21 15.21
CA TYR A 662 -2.93 -26.89 14.25
C TYR A 662 -3.75 -25.88 13.44
N ILE A 663 -3.74 -26.03 12.11
CA ILE A 663 -4.50 -25.21 11.18
C ILE A 663 -5.48 -26.12 10.42
N PRO A 664 -6.79 -25.94 10.61
CA PRO A 664 -7.80 -26.74 9.90
C PRO A 664 -7.73 -26.56 8.38
N ALA A 665 -8.17 -27.60 7.66
CA ALA A 665 -8.36 -27.54 6.21
C ALA A 665 -9.26 -26.35 5.81
N LYS A 666 -9.09 -25.86 4.58
CA LYS A 666 -9.87 -24.75 4.00
C LYS A 666 -9.79 -23.43 4.76
N THR A 667 -8.68 -23.21 5.46
CA THR A 667 -8.39 -21.96 6.17
C THR A 667 -7.33 -21.17 5.40
N TRP A 668 -7.57 -19.88 5.14
CA TRP A 668 -6.56 -18.98 4.61
C TRP A 668 -5.53 -18.63 5.68
N ILE A 669 -4.25 -18.74 5.34
CA ILE A 669 -3.11 -18.48 6.21
C ILE A 669 -2.35 -17.29 5.65
N ASP A 670 -2.22 -16.22 6.44
CA ASP A 670 -1.41 -15.06 6.10
C ASP A 670 0.08 -15.39 6.14
N ILE A 671 0.76 -15.11 5.04
CA ILE A 671 2.21 -15.18 4.91
C ILE A 671 2.74 -13.75 4.80
N PRO A 672 3.75 -13.34 5.60
CA PRO A 672 4.34 -12.02 5.50
C PRO A 672 4.77 -11.68 4.06
N VAL A 673 4.53 -10.44 3.63
CA VAL A 673 4.78 -10.01 2.22
C VAL A 673 6.24 -10.23 1.81
N ASN A 674 7.18 -9.96 2.71
CA ASN A 674 8.62 -10.12 2.47
C ASN A 674 9.14 -11.56 2.67
N GLN A 675 8.27 -12.49 3.08
CA GLN A 675 8.62 -13.89 3.25
C GLN A 675 8.22 -14.66 1.98
N GLU A 676 9.21 -15.22 1.28
CA GLU A 676 8.97 -16.06 0.10
C GLU A 676 8.63 -17.50 0.50
N ASP A 677 9.41 -18.12 1.38
CA ASP A 677 9.25 -19.52 1.77
C ASP A 677 8.61 -19.68 3.16
N THR A 678 7.70 -20.64 3.28
CA THR A 678 7.07 -21.03 4.55
C THR A 678 7.06 -22.54 4.70
N THR A 679 7.56 -23.04 5.83
CA THR A 679 7.54 -24.49 6.15
C THR A 679 6.30 -24.85 6.95
N PHE A 680 5.62 -25.91 6.53
CA PHE A 680 4.50 -26.54 7.23
C PHE A 680 4.85 -28.00 7.52
N ASN A 681 4.21 -28.61 8.51
CA ASN A 681 4.31 -30.03 8.80
C ASN A 681 3.01 -30.74 8.45
N MET A 682 3.12 -31.90 7.80
CA MET A 682 1.98 -32.75 7.48
C MET A 682 1.56 -33.59 8.70
N PRO A 683 0.33 -33.44 9.23
CA PRO A 683 -0.16 -34.35 10.28
C PRO A 683 -0.28 -35.78 9.76
N VAL A 684 0.12 -36.77 10.58
CA VAL A 684 0.09 -38.19 10.18
C VAL A 684 -1.32 -38.73 9.89
N TRP A 685 -2.36 -38.09 10.45
CA TRP A 685 -3.76 -38.50 10.30
C TRP A 685 -4.48 -37.86 9.11
N VAL A 686 -3.78 -37.11 8.26
CA VAL A 686 -4.33 -36.64 6.99
C VAL A 686 -4.58 -37.85 6.08
N ASP A 687 -5.72 -37.88 5.41
CA ASP A 687 -6.02 -38.91 4.43
C ASP A 687 -5.09 -38.76 3.22
N GLU A 688 -4.56 -39.88 2.76
CA GLU A 688 -3.76 -39.90 1.55
C GLU A 688 -4.64 -39.67 0.32
N GLY A 689 -4.14 -38.91 -0.66
CA GLY A 689 -4.93 -38.54 -1.82
C GLY A 689 -4.35 -37.40 -2.63
N ASP A 690 -5.09 -37.04 -3.67
CA ASP A 690 -4.78 -35.95 -4.58
C ASP A 690 -5.50 -34.68 -4.11
N TYR A 691 -4.73 -33.61 -3.87
CA TYR A 691 -5.24 -32.35 -3.32
C TYR A 691 -4.77 -31.15 -4.14
N THR A 692 -5.38 -29.99 -3.88
CA THR A 692 -4.96 -28.71 -4.45
C THR A 692 -4.60 -27.74 -3.33
N VAL A 693 -3.47 -27.05 -3.49
CA VAL A 693 -3.07 -25.92 -2.65
C VAL A 693 -3.45 -24.64 -3.37
N HIS A 694 -4.12 -23.74 -2.68
CA HIS A 694 -4.68 -22.50 -3.22
C HIS A 694 -3.90 -21.30 -2.70
N PHE A 695 -3.62 -20.33 -3.57
CA PHE A 695 -2.81 -19.16 -3.25
C PHE A 695 -3.47 -17.88 -3.75
N ARG A 696 -3.31 -16.79 -3.01
CA ARG A 696 -3.71 -15.46 -3.48
C ARG A 696 -2.83 -14.33 -2.96
N SER A 697 -2.60 -13.33 -3.81
CA SER A 697 -1.97 -12.04 -3.49
C SER A 697 -3.02 -10.96 -3.65
N ILE A 698 -3.17 -10.11 -2.65
CA ILE A 698 -4.20 -9.07 -2.59
C ILE A 698 -3.49 -7.71 -2.65
N ALA A 699 -3.89 -6.86 -3.58
CA ALA A 699 -3.35 -5.51 -3.72
C ALA A 699 -3.73 -4.62 -2.54
N GLU A 700 -2.88 -3.65 -2.20
CA GLU A 700 -3.12 -2.72 -1.08
C GLU A 700 -4.36 -1.85 -1.23
N ASN A 701 -4.82 -1.64 -2.46
CA ASN A 701 -6.01 -0.88 -2.78
C ASN A 701 -7.23 -1.77 -3.09
N ALA A 702 -7.18 -3.05 -2.73
CA ALA A 702 -8.28 -3.96 -2.92
C ALA A 702 -9.51 -3.48 -2.14
N PRO A 703 -10.66 -3.26 -2.79
CA PRO A 703 -11.92 -2.99 -2.10
C PRO A 703 -12.36 -4.20 -1.26
N LYS A 704 -13.34 -4.00 -0.38
CA LYS A 704 -13.91 -5.09 0.43
C LYS A 704 -14.47 -6.22 -0.44
N ASP A 705 -15.17 -5.86 -1.50
CA ASP A 705 -15.65 -6.77 -2.54
C ASP A 705 -14.70 -6.69 -3.72
N PHE A 706 -13.90 -7.72 -3.94
CA PHE A 706 -12.87 -7.75 -4.97
C PHE A 706 -13.08 -8.90 -5.95
N THR A 707 -12.61 -8.70 -7.18
CA THR A 707 -12.47 -9.77 -8.18
C THR A 707 -11.01 -10.19 -8.32
N TRP A 708 -10.81 -11.34 -8.97
CA TRP A 708 -9.52 -12.00 -9.05
C TRP A 708 -9.21 -12.46 -10.47
N GLU A 709 -7.93 -12.65 -10.74
CA GLU A 709 -7.41 -13.22 -11.98
C GLU A 709 -6.29 -14.22 -11.69
N LYS A 710 -6.06 -15.15 -12.61
CA LYS A 710 -4.97 -16.13 -12.47
C LYS A 710 -3.60 -15.48 -12.73
N MET A 711 -2.60 -15.84 -11.93
CA MET A 711 -1.19 -15.40 -12.01
C MET A 711 -0.92 -13.91 -11.74
N ALA A 712 -1.70 -12.99 -12.25
CA ALA A 712 -1.53 -11.54 -12.06
C ALA A 712 -2.86 -10.84 -12.30
N ASN A 713 -3.09 -9.69 -11.65
CA ASN A 713 -4.26 -8.86 -11.97
C ASN A 713 -4.00 -8.01 -13.23
N LEU A 714 -4.05 -8.63 -14.41
CA LEU A 714 -3.78 -7.96 -15.68
C LEU A 714 -4.96 -7.09 -16.10
N ASP A 715 -6.18 -7.58 -15.89
CA ASP A 715 -7.39 -6.76 -16.00
C ASP A 715 -7.46 -5.83 -14.78
N LEU A 716 -7.64 -4.53 -15.09
CA LEU A 716 -7.68 -3.45 -14.14
C LEU A 716 -8.86 -3.58 -13.16
N ALA A 717 -9.94 -4.29 -13.55
CA ALA A 717 -11.05 -4.59 -12.65
C ALA A 717 -10.65 -5.48 -11.47
N ASN A 718 -9.58 -6.27 -11.59
CA ASN A 718 -9.13 -7.22 -10.58
C ASN A 718 -8.11 -6.59 -9.60
N HIS A 719 -8.21 -6.97 -8.33
CA HIS A 719 -7.29 -6.54 -7.26
C HIS A 719 -6.55 -7.71 -6.61
N VAL A 720 -6.85 -8.93 -7.06
CA VAL A 720 -6.29 -10.15 -6.51
C VAL A 720 -5.72 -11.03 -7.62
N ALA A 721 -4.50 -11.51 -7.43
CA ALA A 721 -3.90 -12.55 -8.25
C ALA A 721 -4.01 -13.89 -7.53
N ILE A 722 -4.55 -14.92 -8.18
CA ILE A 722 -4.68 -16.27 -7.61
C ILE A 722 -3.88 -17.30 -8.40
N ASN A 723 -3.53 -18.40 -7.76
CA ASN A 723 -3.02 -19.58 -8.45
C ASN A 723 -3.22 -20.84 -7.60
N THR A 724 -3.05 -22.00 -8.21
CA THR A 724 -3.17 -23.29 -7.53
C THR A 724 -2.03 -24.22 -7.91
N VAL A 725 -1.62 -25.06 -6.95
CA VAL A 725 -0.59 -26.09 -7.17
C VAL A 725 -1.17 -27.45 -6.79
N PRO A 726 -1.21 -28.42 -7.72
CA PRO A 726 -1.69 -29.76 -7.42
C PRO A 726 -0.63 -30.56 -6.67
N VAL A 727 -1.05 -31.25 -5.61
CA VAL A 727 -0.17 -32.05 -4.74
C VAL A 727 -0.77 -33.43 -4.51
N GLN A 728 0.06 -34.37 -4.05
CA GLN A 728 -0.35 -35.71 -3.67
C GLN A 728 0.19 -36.03 -2.28
N VAL A 729 -0.69 -36.35 -1.34
CA VAL A 729 -0.33 -36.80 0.01
C VAL A 729 -0.13 -38.31 -0.02
N ILE A 730 1.03 -38.77 0.46
CA ILE A 730 1.48 -40.17 0.40
C ILE A 730 1.93 -40.61 1.79
N GLY A 731 1.54 -41.83 2.15
CA GLY A 731 1.90 -42.53 3.37
C GLY A 731 3.28 -43.18 3.27
N ARG A 732 3.58 -44.06 4.24
CA ARG A 732 4.88 -44.71 4.36
C ARG A 732 4.77 -46.17 4.76
N LEU A 733 5.77 -46.96 4.39
CA LEU A 733 6.06 -48.35 4.76
C LEU A 733 7.53 -48.38 5.22
N TYR A 734 7.79 -48.80 6.46
CA TYR A 734 9.10 -48.58 7.10
C TYR A 734 9.32 -49.43 8.36
N ASP A 735 10.47 -49.29 9.00
CA ASP A 735 10.84 -49.90 10.28
C ASP A 735 10.84 -51.45 10.25
N PHE A 736 11.17 -52.09 9.12
CA PHE A 736 11.30 -53.55 9.10
C PHE A 736 12.38 -54.05 10.06
N ARG A 737 12.01 -55.04 10.88
CA ARG A 737 12.92 -55.63 11.86
C ARG A 737 12.57 -57.07 12.20
N ILE A 738 13.58 -57.86 12.53
CA ILE A 738 13.40 -59.17 13.17
C ILE A 738 13.34 -58.97 14.68
N THR A 739 12.30 -59.52 15.29
CA THR A 739 11.97 -59.38 16.71
C THR A 739 12.26 -60.60 17.55
N ASP A 740 12.42 -61.77 16.93
CA ASP A 740 12.67 -63.03 17.62
C ASP A 740 13.17 -64.09 16.63
N VAL A 741 13.89 -65.08 17.14
CA VAL A 741 14.31 -66.27 16.38
C VAL A 741 14.05 -67.50 17.24
N GLY A 742 13.27 -68.45 16.72
CA GLY A 742 12.84 -69.65 17.45
C GLY A 742 13.90 -70.73 17.61
N ASP A 743 15.08 -70.55 17.02
CA ASP A 743 16.24 -71.41 17.18
C ASP A 743 16.81 -71.26 18.61
N PHE A 744 17.05 -72.38 19.29
CA PHE A 744 17.51 -72.39 20.68
C PHE A 744 18.86 -71.69 20.87
N ASP A 745 19.71 -71.68 19.83
CA ASP A 745 20.98 -70.97 19.88
C ASP A 745 20.79 -69.45 19.97
N TRP A 746 19.63 -68.92 19.58
CA TRP A 746 19.30 -67.49 19.60
C TRP A 746 18.41 -67.08 20.78
N GLU A 747 17.92 -68.02 21.58
CA GLU A 747 16.93 -67.77 22.63
C GLU A 747 17.37 -66.65 23.60
N GLN A 748 18.62 -66.70 24.06
CA GLN A 748 19.15 -65.73 25.03
C GLN A 748 19.47 -64.35 24.43
N VAL A 749 19.44 -64.21 23.11
CA VAL A 749 19.51 -62.91 22.45
C VAL A 749 18.23 -62.13 22.72
N PHE A 750 17.08 -62.80 22.58
CA PHE A 750 15.76 -62.19 22.67
C PHE A 750 15.10 -62.36 24.05
N ARG A 751 15.53 -63.34 24.86
CA ARG A 751 14.97 -63.64 26.18
C ARG A 751 15.98 -63.43 27.30
N VAL A 752 15.53 -62.79 28.38
CA VAL A 752 16.39 -62.47 29.55
C VAL A 752 17.01 -63.70 30.23
N LYS A 753 16.37 -64.87 30.07
CA LYS A 753 16.89 -66.18 30.48
C LYS A 753 16.18 -67.28 29.67
N LYS A 754 16.79 -68.45 29.57
CA LYS A 754 16.20 -69.62 28.89
C LYS A 754 14.81 -69.95 29.46
N GLY A 755 13.86 -70.26 28.59
CA GLY A 755 12.45 -70.52 28.90
C GLY A 755 11.62 -69.30 29.33
N SER A 756 12.21 -68.09 29.40
CA SER A 756 11.47 -66.87 29.77
C SER A 756 10.73 -66.29 28.58
N SER A 757 9.55 -65.71 28.81
CA SER A 757 8.88 -64.89 27.79
C SER A 757 9.35 -63.44 27.74
N GLN A 758 10.01 -62.98 28.80
CA GLN A 758 10.40 -61.58 28.94
C GLN A 758 11.49 -61.24 27.92
N HIS A 759 11.22 -60.22 27.10
CA HIS A 759 12.11 -59.78 26.03
C HIS A 759 13.32 -59.02 26.59
N THR A 760 14.49 -59.17 25.96
CA THR A 760 15.70 -58.39 26.30
C THR A 760 15.65 -56.95 25.79
N GLY A 761 14.82 -56.70 24.77
CA GLY A 761 14.82 -55.45 24.00
C GLY A 761 15.68 -55.51 22.73
N ALA A 762 16.43 -56.60 22.51
CA ALA A 762 17.22 -56.79 21.30
C ALA A 762 16.33 -56.93 20.05
N LEU A 763 16.62 -56.14 19.02
CA LEU A 763 15.86 -56.10 17.77
C LEU A 763 16.85 -55.94 16.62
N TYR A 764 16.71 -56.73 15.55
CA TYR A 764 17.56 -56.61 14.37
C TYR A 764 16.86 -55.72 13.34
N TRP A 765 17.32 -54.48 13.23
CA TRP A 765 16.75 -53.47 12.34
C TRP A 765 17.39 -53.49 10.96
N VAL A 766 16.69 -53.00 9.94
CA VAL A 766 17.23 -52.76 8.59
C VAL A 766 18.65 -52.16 8.63
N GLY A 767 18.83 -51.09 9.39
CA GLY A 767 20.13 -50.44 9.55
C GLY A 767 20.15 -49.54 10.78
N PRO A 768 21.20 -48.74 10.96
CA PRO A 768 21.38 -47.88 12.14
C PRO A 768 20.49 -46.62 12.11
N ASN A 769 19.73 -46.39 11.03
CA ASN A 769 18.96 -45.16 10.85
C ASN A 769 17.44 -45.37 11.03
N GLY A 770 16.77 -44.25 11.26
CA GLY A 770 15.33 -44.06 11.31
C GLY A 770 14.68 -44.05 9.93
N ILE A 771 13.36 -43.93 9.92
CA ILE A 771 12.53 -43.84 8.70
C ILE A 771 13.02 -42.77 7.70
N ASP A 772 13.60 -41.67 8.18
CA ASP A 772 14.06 -40.53 7.38
C ASP A 772 15.60 -40.37 7.39
N GLY A 773 16.34 -41.45 7.71
CA GLY A 773 17.80 -41.47 7.65
C GLY A 773 18.55 -40.89 8.86
N ALA A 774 17.84 -40.31 9.84
CA ALA A 774 18.46 -39.87 11.10
C ALA A 774 18.90 -41.09 11.95
N PRO A 775 20.04 -41.05 12.67
CA PRO A 775 20.49 -42.18 13.49
C PRO A 775 19.45 -42.62 14.53
N ARG A 776 19.16 -43.92 14.59
CA ARG A 776 18.26 -44.54 15.58
C ARG A 776 19.00 -45.00 16.84
N GLY A 777 20.30 -45.21 16.74
CA GLY A 777 21.18 -45.57 17.86
C GLY A 777 21.41 -47.08 18.05
N ASN A 778 20.78 -47.93 17.25
CA ASN A 778 21.15 -49.35 17.17
C ASN A 778 22.47 -49.53 16.40
N GLN A 779 23.25 -50.53 16.77
CA GLN A 779 24.58 -50.82 16.23
C GLN A 779 24.71 -52.31 15.93
N PHE A 780 25.73 -52.67 15.14
CA PHE A 780 26.14 -54.07 15.00
C PHE A 780 26.39 -54.67 16.40
N PRO A 781 25.94 -55.90 16.70
CA PRO A 781 25.44 -56.90 15.75
C PRO A 781 23.93 -56.86 15.46
N PHE A 782 23.17 -55.92 16.03
CA PHE A 782 21.70 -55.84 15.93
C PHE A 782 21.19 -55.18 14.63
N LEU A 783 21.78 -55.57 13.50
CA LEU A 783 21.47 -55.07 12.15
C LEU A 783 21.10 -56.24 11.23
N LEU A 784 20.27 -55.97 10.23
CA LEU A 784 19.92 -56.93 9.18
C LEU A 784 20.97 -56.97 8.06
N PRO A 785 21.08 -58.11 7.36
CA PRO A 785 20.41 -59.39 7.64
C PRO A 785 20.96 -60.07 8.90
N ILE A 786 20.20 -61.00 9.50
CA ILE A 786 20.79 -61.93 10.47
C ILE A 786 21.71 -62.90 9.73
N HIS A 787 22.99 -62.94 10.09
CA HIS A 787 24.03 -63.74 9.44
C HIS A 787 25.05 -64.27 10.47
N PRO A 788 26.00 -65.14 10.06
CA PRO A 788 27.11 -65.53 10.95
C PRO A 788 27.88 -64.30 11.43
N GLY A 789 27.88 -64.07 12.75
CA GLY A 789 28.47 -62.90 13.39
C GLY A 789 27.43 -61.93 13.96
N SER A 790 26.16 -62.07 13.59
CA SER A 790 25.05 -61.30 14.15
C SER A 790 24.69 -61.71 15.58
N HIS A 791 25.18 -62.85 16.08
CA HIS A 791 24.94 -63.26 17.46
C HIS A 791 25.90 -62.50 18.43
N PRO A 792 25.40 -61.80 19.47
CA PRO A 792 26.23 -60.96 20.33
C PRO A 792 27.20 -61.72 21.26
N SER A 793 26.90 -62.98 21.60
CA SER A 793 27.76 -63.80 22.47
C SER A 793 29.00 -64.35 21.77
N GLN A 794 30.16 -64.24 22.42
CA GLN A 794 31.50 -64.57 21.89
C GLN A 794 31.68 -66.05 21.45
N GLY A 795 30.82 -66.98 21.88
CA GLY A 795 30.85 -68.39 21.48
C GLY A 795 29.98 -68.76 20.26
N TYR A 796 29.17 -67.83 19.76
CA TYR A 796 28.12 -68.09 18.76
C TYR A 796 28.39 -67.40 17.41
N GLN A 797 29.65 -67.04 17.18
CA GLN A 797 30.07 -66.13 16.11
C GLN A 797 29.89 -66.69 14.69
N ASN A 798 29.82 -68.02 14.52
CA ASN A 798 29.65 -68.66 13.21
C ASN A 798 28.23 -69.20 12.98
N ILE A 799 27.30 -68.89 13.89
CA ILE A 799 25.95 -69.44 13.88
C ILE A 799 25.04 -68.56 13.02
N ALA A 800 24.32 -69.21 12.13
CA ALA A 800 23.16 -68.72 11.42
C ALA A 800 21.91 -69.47 11.93
N ILE A 801 20.73 -69.17 11.39
CA ILE A 801 19.49 -69.84 11.84
C ILE A 801 19.48 -71.28 11.29
N LYS A 802 19.14 -72.30 12.07
CA LYS A 802 18.93 -73.66 11.52
C LYS A 802 17.61 -73.74 10.75
N THR A 803 17.56 -74.51 9.66
CA THR A 803 16.34 -74.67 8.87
C THR A 803 15.23 -75.32 9.70
N GLY A 804 13.96 -74.96 9.47
CA GLY A 804 12.83 -75.42 10.29
C GLY A 804 12.48 -74.51 11.47
N TYR A 805 13.39 -73.65 11.92
CA TYR A 805 13.06 -72.59 12.87
C TYR A 805 12.54 -71.34 12.17
N HIS A 806 11.57 -70.68 12.80
CA HIS A 806 11.04 -69.42 12.34
C HIS A 806 11.80 -68.24 12.95
N PHE A 807 11.88 -67.14 12.21
CA PHE A 807 12.08 -65.83 12.80
C PHE A 807 10.75 -65.06 12.80
N LYS A 808 10.56 -64.22 13.81
CA LYS A 808 9.41 -63.30 13.91
C LYS A 808 9.87 -61.92 13.47
N PHE A 809 9.01 -61.20 12.77
CA PHE A 809 9.31 -59.85 12.31
C PHE A 809 8.10 -58.94 12.43
N ASP A 810 8.37 -57.64 12.44
CA ASP A 810 7.36 -56.61 12.31
C ASP A 810 7.88 -55.42 11.49
N PHE A 811 6.96 -54.61 10.99
CA PHE A 811 7.22 -53.34 10.34
C PHE A 811 5.98 -52.45 10.45
N LYS A 812 6.08 -51.20 10.00
CA LYS A 812 5.03 -50.20 10.16
C LYS A 812 4.57 -49.61 8.85
N THR A 813 3.33 -49.12 8.86
CA THR A 813 2.78 -48.26 7.81
C THR A 813 2.19 -46.97 8.41
N LYS A 814 2.27 -45.87 7.67
CA LYS A 814 1.56 -44.60 7.94
C LYS A 814 0.57 -44.32 6.82
N GLY A 815 -0.61 -43.84 7.17
CA GLY A 815 -1.67 -43.45 6.23
C GLY A 815 -2.85 -44.42 6.18
N ASN A 816 -3.50 -44.51 5.03
CA ASN A 816 -4.76 -45.21 4.77
C ASN A 816 -4.56 -46.72 4.56
N MET A 817 -3.84 -47.36 5.49
CA MET A 817 -3.62 -48.82 5.56
C MET A 817 -4.35 -49.42 6.78
N PHE A 818 -5.54 -48.89 7.12
CA PHE A 818 -6.33 -49.23 8.29
C PHE A 818 -7.70 -49.89 8.00
N SER A 819 -8.11 -50.01 6.75
CA SER A 819 -9.36 -50.69 6.35
C SER A 819 -9.29 -52.20 6.59
N ALA A 820 -10.45 -52.87 6.59
CA ALA A 820 -10.55 -54.31 6.84
C ALA A 820 -9.89 -55.18 5.76
N GLY A 821 -9.89 -54.71 4.50
CA GLY A 821 -9.31 -55.40 3.34
C GLY A 821 -7.89 -54.98 2.98
N ASP A 822 -7.29 -54.07 3.75
CA ASP A 822 -5.89 -53.69 3.54
C ASP A 822 -4.97 -54.84 3.96
N HIS A 823 -3.92 -55.07 3.20
CA HIS A 823 -2.98 -56.15 3.45
C HIS A 823 -1.57 -55.81 2.95
N VAL A 824 -0.60 -56.59 3.42
CA VAL A 824 0.79 -56.50 2.98
C VAL A 824 1.21 -57.84 2.43
N ARG A 825 1.66 -57.84 1.17
CA ARG A 825 2.22 -59.03 0.54
C ARG A 825 3.73 -59.01 0.67
N ILE A 826 4.27 -60.15 1.06
CA ILE A 826 5.70 -60.39 1.07
C ILE A 826 5.99 -61.56 0.15
N LYS A 827 6.90 -61.37 -0.79
CA LYS A 827 7.39 -62.43 -1.67
C LYS A 827 8.83 -62.79 -1.30
N PRO A 828 9.05 -63.91 -0.61
CA PRO A 828 10.38 -64.45 -0.36
C PRO A 828 11.05 -64.88 -1.68
N THR A 829 12.35 -64.63 -1.77
CA THR A 829 13.24 -65.20 -2.78
C THR A 829 14.48 -65.77 -2.10
N PHE A 830 15.11 -66.77 -2.72
CA PHE A 830 16.14 -67.57 -2.07
C PHE A 830 17.44 -67.54 -2.86
N TYR A 831 18.54 -67.41 -2.12
CA TYR A 831 19.89 -67.48 -2.66
C TYR A 831 20.71 -68.47 -1.84
N PHE A 832 21.77 -69.00 -2.42
CA PHE A 832 22.78 -69.77 -1.70
C PHE A 832 24.11 -69.04 -1.77
N VAL A 833 24.86 -69.05 -0.67
CA VAL A 833 26.21 -68.48 -0.59
C VAL A 833 27.11 -69.45 0.16
N ASN A 834 28.36 -69.60 -0.30
CA ASN A 834 29.34 -70.45 0.35
C ASN A 834 29.70 -69.89 1.75
N LYS A 835 30.25 -70.74 2.62
CA LYS A 835 30.64 -70.33 3.99
C LYS A 835 31.62 -69.16 4.05
N ASN A 836 32.46 -68.99 3.03
CA ASN A 836 33.42 -67.89 2.92
C ASN A 836 32.85 -66.62 2.25
N GLY A 837 31.53 -66.56 2.02
CA GLY A 837 30.84 -65.43 1.40
C GLY A 837 30.88 -65.38 -0.14
N THR A 838 31.50 -66.36 -0.79
CA THR A 838 31.60 -66.42 -2.27
C THR A 838 30.42 -67.13 -2.92
N ASN A 839 30.30 -66.98 -4.25
CA ASN A 839 29.33 -67.71 -5.09
C ASN A 839 27.87 -67.52 -4.66
N ARG A 840 27.47 -66.29 -4.34
CA ARG A 840 26.05 -65.94 -4.13
C ARG A 840 25.28 -66.17 -5.43
N GLN A 841 24.34 -67.10 -5.43
CA GLN A 841 23.54 -67.48 -6.62
C GLN A 841 22.06 -67.70 -6.25
N PRO A 842 21.11 -67.40 -7.14
CA PRO A 842 19.70 -67.74 -6.92
C PRO A 842 19.52 -69.25 -6.89
N VAL A 843 18.63 -69.73 -6.02
CA VAL A 843 18.39 -71.18 -5.84
C VAL A 843 16.91 -71.54 -5.84
N ASP A 844 16.63 -72.76 -6.28
CA ASP A 844 15.35 -73.42 -6.06
C ASP A 844 15.45 -74.31 -4.82
N LEU A 845 14.39 -74.28 -4.00
CA LEU A 845 14.28 -75.07 -2.78
C LEU A 845 13.19 -76.13 -2.94
N TYR A 846 13.47 -77.33 -2.45
CA TYR A 846 12.53 -78.45 -2.45
C TYR A 846 12.41 -79.04 -1.05
N TYR A 847 11.27 -79.65 -0.72
CA TYR A 847 11.08 -80.34 0.56
C TYR A 847 10.22 -81.59 0.40
N HIS A 848 10.28 -82.48 1.39
CA HIS A 848 9.37 -83.62 1.46
C HIS A 848 8.12 -83.24 2.25
N ASP A 849 6.95 -83.42 1.64
CA ASP A 849 5.66 -83.34 2.31
C ASP A 849 5.20 -84.75 2.70
N TYR A 850 5.73 -85.23 3.82
CA TYR A 850 5.40 -86.55 4.34
C TYR A 850 3.91 -86.71 4.67
N GLY A 851 3.24 -85.62 5.08
CA GLY A 851 1.81 -85.63 5.39
C GLY A 851 0.93 -85.89 4.17
N ARG A 852 1.42 -85.59 2.96
CA ARG A 852 0.74 -85.85 1.68
C ARG A 852 1.44 -86.88 0.80
N ASN A 853 2.46 -87.56 1.33
CA ASN A 853 3.30 -88.52 0.61
C ASN A 853 3.85 -87.97 -0.72
N LYS A 854 4.38 -86.73 -0.69
CA LYS A 854 5.01 -86.08 -1.85
C LYS A 854 6.48 -85.80 -1.54
N ASN A 855 7.37 -86.30 -2.38
CA ASN A 855 8.80 -86.06 -2.27
C ASN A 855 9.24 -84.93 -3.20
N PHE A 856 10.25 -84.17 -2.77
CA PHE A 856 10.85 -83.09 -3.56
C PHE A 856 9.81 -82.11 -4.14
N VAL A 857 8.92 -81.59 -3.31
CA VAL A 857 7.99 -80.51 -3.65
C VAL A 857 8.76 -79.21 -3.79
N LYS A 858 8.75 -78.60 -4.97
CA LYS A 858 9.38 -77.29 -5.22
C LYS A 858 8.61 -76.19 -4.49
N ILE A 859 9.29 -75.39 -3.67
CA ILE A 859 8.71 -74.21 -3.02
C ILE A 859 8.20 -73.23 -4.10
N GLY A 860 6.96 -72.77 -3.96
CA GLY A 860 6.28 -71.88 -4.91
C GLY A 860 5.70 -72.57 -6.15
N SER A 861 5.81 -73.89 -6.28
CA SER A 861 5.08 -74.63 -7.31
C SER A 861 3.61 -74.82 -6.93
N SER A 862 2.78 -75.25 -7.89
CA SER A 862 1.37 -75.62 -7.61
C SER A 862 1.23 -76.80 -6.63
N GLN A 863 2.31 -77.54 -6.36
CA GLN A 863 2.34 -78.62 -5.38
C GLN A 863 2.73 -78.14 -3.97
N ASP A 864 3.26 -76.92 -3.83
CA ASP A 864 3.57 -76.30 -2.53
C ASP A 864 2.27 -75.84 -1.85
N LEU A 865 1.75 -76.72 -0.98
CA LEU A 865 0.54 -76.48 -0.19
C LEU A 865 0.87 -76.15 1.28
N SER A 866 2.09 -75.68 1.55
CA SER A 866 2.52 -75.25 2.87
C SER A 866 1.65 -74.10 3.38
N LYS A 867 1.35 -74.11 4.69
CA LYS A 867 0.58 -73.08 5.36
C LYS A 867 1.28 -72.66 6.65
N ASN A 868 1.56 -71.37 6.76
CA ASN A 868 2.11 -70.72 7.94
C ASN A 868 1.00 -69.95 8.64
N THR A 869 0.78 -70.27 9.91
CA THR A 869 -0.18 -69.59 10.78
C THR A 869 0.57 -68.93 11.94
N ILE A 870 0.04 -67.80 12.43
CA ILE A 870 0.59 -67.11 13.61
C ILE A 870 -0.53 -66.71 14.57
N LYS A 871 -0.17 -66.56 15.85
CA LYS A 871 -1.02 -65.90 16.85
C LYS A 871 -0.50 -64.48 17.05
N LEU A 872 -1.37 -63.48 16.86
CA LEU A 872 -0.99 -62.08 17.05
C LEU A 872 -0.70 -61.78 18.53
N ASN A 873 -1.62 -62.16 19.41
CA ASN A 873 -1.49 -62.03 20.87
C ASN A 873 -0.77 -63.25 21.46
N ASP A 874 0.37 -63.61 20.86
CA ASP A 874 1.29 -64.59 21.41
C ASP A 874 2.19 -63.94 22.47
N ARG A 875 2.39 -64.61 23.59
CA ARG A 875 3.18 -64.09 24.72
C ARG A 875 4.61 -63.72 24.32
N MET A 876 5.18 -64.41 23.33
CA MET A 876 6.55 -64.17 22.88
C MET A 876 6.68 -62.93 21.97
N ARG A 877 5.57 -62.37 21.46
CA ARG A 877 5.58 -61.14 20.64
C ARG A 877 5.63 -59.85 21.47
N ASN A 878 5.29 -59.92 22.75
CA ASN A 878 5.30 -58.78 23.67
C ASN A 878 4.52 -57.53 23.17
N ILE A 879 3.39 -57.74 22.47
CA ILE A 879 2.52 -56.65 22.04
C ILE A 879 1.86 -56.02 23.27
N SER A 880 1.83 -54.68 23.33
CA SER A 880 1.23 -53.99 24.47
C SER A 880 -0.29 -54.21 24.53
N THR A 881 -0.83 -54.29 25.73
CA THR A 881 -2.28 -54.36 25.95
C THR A 881 -2.98 -53.10 25.43
N THR A 882 -2.31 -51.95 25.50
CA THR A 882 -2.77 -50.67 24.95
C THR A 882 -3.00 -50.77 23.44
N ASP A 883 -2.05 -51.28 22.66
CA ASP A 883 -2.18 -51.39 21.20
C ASP A 883 -3.28 -52.37 20.81
N LEU A 884 -3.39 -53.51 21.52
CA LEU A 884 -4.47 -54.47 21.31
C LEU A 884 -5.85 -53.87 21.59
N ASN A 885 -5.98 -53.06 22.65
CA ASN A 885 -7.23 -52.41 23.03
C ASN A 885 -7.61 -51.25 22.10
N ASN A 886 -6.63 -50.43 21.70
CA ASN A 886 -6.80 -49.36 20.71
C ASN A 886 -7.26 -49.96 19.38
N THR A 887 -6.59 -51.03 18.94
CA THR A 887 -6.98 -51.77 17.74
C THR A 887 -8.40 -52.33 17.88
N ALA A 888 -8.70 -53.05 18.95
CA ALA A 888 -10.02 -53.62 19.19
C ALA A 888 -11.13 -52.58 19.18
N THR A 889 -10.87 -51.38 19.69
CA THR A 889 -11.81 -50.25 19.64
C THR A 889 -12.02 -49.76 18.23
N PHE A 890 -10.93 -49.56 17.48
CA PHE A 890 -10.99 -49.05 16.11
C PHE A 890 -11.68 -50.04 15.16
N VAL A 891 -11.32 -51.32 15.18
CA VAL A 891 -11.81 -52.32 14.20
C VAL A 891 -13.30 -52.67 14.37
N LYS A 892 -13.90 -52.32 15.52
CA LYS A 892 -15.36 -52.38 15.70
C LYS A 892 -16.11 -51.49 14.73
N THR A 893 -15.49 -50.39 14.28
CA THR A 893 -16.11 -49.44 13.34
C THR A 893 -16.47 -50.06 12.00
N TYR A 894 -15.79 -51.13 11.59
CA TYR A 894 -16.10 -51.91 10.39
C TYR A 894 -16.53 -53.36 10.71
N GLY A 895 -16.97 -53.63 11.95
CA GLY A 895 -17.67 -54.87 12.32
C GLY A 895 -16.84 -55.97 13.00
N PHE A 896 -15.54 -55.76 13.28
CA PHE A 896 -14.71 -56.79 13.92
C PHE A 896 -14.80 -56.75 15.46
N GLN A 897 -15.91 -57.27 16.01
CA GLN A 897 -16.26 -57.13 17.43
C GLN A 897 -15.31 -57.82 18.44
N ASN A 898 -14.79 -59.01 18.11
CA ASN A 898 -14.07 -59.87 19.07
C ASN A 898 -12.55 -59.90 18.84
N PHE A 899 -11.95 -58.79 18.39
CA PHE A 899 -10.54 -58.72 17.98
C PHE A 899 -9.56 -59.33 18.99
N VAL A 900 -9.60 -58.94 20.27
CA VAL A 900 -8.65 -59.43 21.29
C VAL A 900 -8.71 -60.95 21.48
N ARG A 901 -9.91 -61.54 21.35
CA ARG A 901 -10.11 -62.99 21.43
C ARG A 901 -9.59 -63.67 20.17
N GLU A 902 -9.88 -63.13 19.00
CA GLU A 902 -9.40 -63.67 17.72
C GLU A 902 -7.87 -63.54 17.58
N ALA A 903 -7.25 -62.50 18.15
CA ALA A 903 -5.81 -62.34 18.18
C ALA A 903 -5.06 -63.46 18.92
N LYS A 904 -5.74 -64.21 19.81
CA LYS A 904 -5.18 -65.39 20.51
C LYS A 904 -5.26 -66.68 19.68
N LYS A 905 -5.97 -66.66 18.55
CA LYS A 905 -6.13 -67.81 17.65
C LYS A 905 -5.14 -67.74 16.51
N GLU A 906 -4.89 -68.89 15.90
CA GLU A 906 -4.06 -68.97 14.70
C GLU A 906 -4.72 -68.25 13.52
N SER A 907 -3.93 -67.45 12.83
CA SER A 907 -4.29 -66.73 11.60
C SER A 907 -3.34 -67.14 10.49
N LEU A 908 -3.89 -67.60 9.36
CA LEU A 908 -3.10 -67.90 8.16
C LEU A 908 -2.45 -66.64 7.63
N ILE A 909 -1.13 -66.70 7.40
CA ILE A 909 -0.35 -65.58 6.85
C ILE A 909 0.44 -65.94 5.60
N GLY A 910 0.35 -67.17 5.10
CA GLY A 910 1.04 -67.57 3.87
C GLY A 910 1.62 -68.97 3.89
N GLY A 911 2.72 -69.17 3.18
CA GLY A 911 3.52 -70.39 3.13
C GLY A 911 4.99 -70.05 2.92
N TYR A 912 5.78 -70.96 2.34
CA TYR A 912 7.20 -70.72 2.11
C TYR A 912 7.50 -69.71 0.98
N SER A 913 6.60 -69.57 0.00
CA SER A 913 6.81 -68.79 -1.23
C SER A 913 6.06 -67.46 -1.28
N TRP A 914 5.19 -67.19 -0.31
CA TRP A 914 4.39 -65.98 -0.23
C TRP A 914 3.90 -65.78 1.21
N LEU A 915 3.81 -64.53 1.65
CA LEU A 915 3.07 -64.13 2.84
C LEU A 915 2.05 -63.05 2.49
N ASP A 916 0.91 -63.09 3.16
CA ASP A 916 -0.17 -62.11 3.07
C ASP A 916 -0.63 -61.73 4.48
N LEU A 917 -0.13 -60.59 4.96
CA LEU A 917 -0.44 -60.06 6.28
C LEU A 917 -1.73 -59.24 6.19
N THR A 918 -2.77 -59.71 6.86
CA THR A 918 -4.11 -59.09 6.86
C THR A 918 -4.41 -58.38 8.18
N GLN A 919 -5.58 -57.77 8.31
CA GLN A 919 -6.05 -57.13 9.54
C GLN A 919 -5.98 -58.00 10.81
N ARG A 920 -5.93 -59.34 10.69
CA ARG A 920 -5.82 -60.26 11.84
C ARG A 920 -4.45 -60.22 12.53
N VAL A 921 -3.44 -59.69 11.84
CA VAL A 921 -2.05 -59.63 12.29
C VAL A 921 -1.51 -58.19 12.22
N ARG A 922 -2.40 -57.22 12.43
CA ARG A 922 -2.13 -55.77 12.42
C ARG A 922 -2.62 -55.12 13.71
N THR A 923 -1.86 -54.17 14.25
CA THR A 923 -2.31 -53.27 15.33
C THR A 923 -2.31 -51.82 14.89
N MET A 924 -3.19 -51.01 15.48
CA MET A 924 -3.23 -49.55 15.34
C MET A 924 -2.38 -48.91 16.44
N ILE A 925 -1.36 -48.15 16.04
CA ILE A 925 -0.33 -47.59 16.94
C ILE A 925 -0.20 -46.07 16.81
N GLY A 926 -1.17 -45.42 16.16
CA GLY A 926 -1.18 -43.98 15.98
C GLY A 926 -1.34 -43.20 17.30
N PRO A 927 -1.12 -41.87 17.26
CA PRO A 927 -1.14 -41.04 18.45
C PRO A 927 -2.52 -41.02 19.13
N VAL A 928 -2.51 -41.16 20.46
CA VAL A 928 -3.70 -41.05 21.35
C VAL A 928 -3.69 -39.80 22.22
N ASN A 929 -2.54 -39.12 22.31
CA ASN A 929 -2.32 -37.96 23.17
C ASN A 929 -2.02 -36.71 22.34
N ASN A 930 -2.23 -35.53 22.93
CA ASN A 930 -1.96 -34.21 22.30
C ASN A 930 -2.69 -34.02 20.95
N ILE A 931 -3.88 -34.60 20.81
CA ILE A 931 -4.71 -34.49 19.62
C ILE A 931 -5.42 -33.13 19.64
N PRO A 932 -5.29 -32.29 18.59
CA PRO A 932 -5.97 -31.01 18.53
C PRO A 932 -7.50 -31.15 18.62
N LYS A 933 -8.16 -30.16 19.24
CA LYS A 933 -9.62 -30.13 19.39
C LYS A 933 -10.29 -30.21 18.01
N GLY A 934 -11.28 -31.10 17.87
CA GLY A 934 -12.04 -31.31 16.62
C GLY A 934 -11.44 -32.33 15.66
N VAL A 935 -10.25 -32.87 15.94
CA VAL A 935 -9.68 -33.99 15.17
C VAL A 935 -10.32 -35.32 15.60
N ASN A 936 -10.65 -36.17 14.64
CA ASN A 936 -11.23 -37.49 14.90
C ASN A 936 -10.19 -38.44 15.51
N VAL A 937 -10.37 -38.78 16.79
CA VAL A 937 -9.47 -39.66 17.54
C VAL A 937 -9.30 -41.04 16.89
N ASN A 938 -10.39 -41.65 16.39
CA ASN A 938 -10.30 -42.95 15.72
C ASN A 938 -9.38 -42.87 14.49
N ARG A 939 -9.44 -41.77 13.73
CA ARG A 939 -8.56 -41.56 12.57
C ARG A 939 -7.10 -41.33 12.97
N THR A 940 -6.85 -40.68 14.11
CA THR A 940 -5.48 -40.50 14.62
C THR A 940 -4.86 -41.81 15.09
N VAL A 941 -5.61 -42.63 15.83
CA VAL A 941 -5.17 -43.95 16.29
C VAL A 941 -4.89 -44.86 15.10
N SER A 942 -5.75 -44.80 14.08
CA SER A 942 -5.59 -45.61 12.87
C SER A 942 -4.62 -45.01 11.86
N ALA A 943 -3.96 -43.88 12.14
CA ALA A 943 -3.05 -43.24 11.18
C ALA A 943 -1.73 -43.98 10.99
N GLU A 944 -1.37 -44.82 11.96
CA GLU A 944 -0.16 -45.62 11.92
C GLU A 944 -0.50 -47.04 12.36
N GLN A 945 0.05 -48.02 11.65
CA GLN A 945 -0.22 -49.43 11.85
C GLN A 945 1.08 -50.22 11.95
N GLN A 946 1.06 -51.28 12.74
CA GLN A 946 2.16 -52.23 12.84
C GLN A 946 1.68 -53.60 12.39
N TRP A 947 2.47 -54.25 11.54
CA TRP A 947 2.16 -55.53 10.91
C TRP A 947 3.12 -56.60 11.42
N TYR A 948 2.60 -57.79 11.70
CA TYR A 948 3.36 -58.86 12.33
C TYR A 948 3.38 -60.10 11.45
N GLY A 949 4.57 -60.70 11.29
CA GLY A 949 4.75 -61.92 10.53
C GLY A 949 5.68 -62.92 11.21
N GLU A 950 5.75 -64.12 10.63
CA GLU A 950 6.76 -65.15 10.91
C GLU A 950 7.14 -65.80 9.59
N PHE A 951 8.41 -66.17 9.46
CA PHE A 951 8.89 -66.90 8.31
C PHE A 951 9.89 -67.96 8.74
N SER A 952 9.84 -69.11 8.08
CA SER A 952 10.78 -70.21 8.25
C SER A 952 11.02 -70.87 6.89
N LEU A 953 12.14 -71.57 6.77
CA LEU A 953 12.33 -72.58 5.73
C LEU A 953 11.84 -73.95 6.23
N PRO A 954 11.51 -74.90 5.34
CA PRO A 954 11.28 -76.29 5.73
C PRO A 954 12.41 -76.82 6.61
N ALA A 955 12.13 -77.79 7.49
CA ALA A 955 13.15 -78.32 8.40
C ALA A 955 14.35 -78.94 7.68
N ALA A 956 14.12 -79.64 6.56
CA ALA A 956 15.16 -80.22 5.72
C ALA A 956 14.93 -79.85 4.25
N PRO A 957 15.35 -78.64 3.81
CA PRO A 957 15.21 -78.22 2.43
C PRO A 957 16.35 -78.76 1.57
N TYR A 958 16.03 -79.15 0.35
CA TYR A 958 16.99 -79.51 -0.70
C TYR A 958 17.24 -78.31 -1.61
N VAL A 959 18.50 -77.93 -1.76
CA VAL A 959 18.90 -76.68 -2.43
C VAL A 959 19.64 -77.00 -3.73
N VAL A 960 19.22 -76.40 -4.85
CA VAL A 960 19.92 -76.47 -6.15
C VAL A 960 19.96 -75.09 -6.80
N PRO A 961 20.90 -74.83 -7.73
CA PRO A 961 20.87 -73.62 -8.55
C PRO A 961 19.48 -73.40 -9.19
N ALA A 962 19.03 -72.16 -9.27
CA ALA A 962 17.71 -71.85 -9.83
C ALA A 962 17.58 -72.35 -11.27
N GLY A 963 16.47 -73.03 -11.57
CA GLY A 963 16.22 -73.64 -12.88
C GLY A 963 16.86 -75.02 -13.08
N TYR A 964 17.61 -75.54 -12.11
CA TYR A 964 18.21 -76.87 -12.21
C TYR A 964 17.14 -77.97 -12.26
N ASN A 965 17.19 -78.81 -13.30
CA ASN A 965 16.20 -79.85 -13.52
C ASN A 965 16.52 -81.13 -12.73
N ILE A 966 16.01 -81.21 -11.49
CA ILE A 966 16.23 -82.37 -10.61
C ILE A 966 15.58 -83.66 -11.14
N PHE A 967 14.52 -83.56 -11.96
CA PHE A 967 13.87 -84.72 -12.56
C PHE A 967 14.73 -85.34 -13.65
N GLU A 968 15.35 -84.49 -14.48
CA GLU A 968 16.31 -84.94 -15.49
C GLU A 968 17.56 -85.55 -14.86
N TYR A 969 18.05 -84.96 -13.76
CA TYR A 969 19.13 -85.55 -12.98
C TYR A 969 18.74 -86.95 -12.47
N GLY A 970 17.58 -87.08 -11.83
CA GLY A 970 17.08 -88.36 -11.34
C GLY A 970 16.91 -89.40 -12.46
N ARG A 971 16.45 -88.99 -13.64
CA ARG A 971 16.31 -89.85 -14.83
C ARG A 971 17.66 -90.38 -15.32
N THR A 972 18.72 -89.56 -15.24
CA THR A 972 20.04 -89.87 -15.82
C THR A 972 21.01 -90.52 -14.83
N HIS A 973 20.75 -90.47 -13.52
CA HIS A 973 21.68 -90.90 -12.46
C HIS A 973 21.08 -91.96 -11.51
N GLN A 974 20.24 -92.87 -12.04
CA GLN A 974 19.64 -94.00 -11.30
C GLN A 974 18.76 -93.58 -10.10
N GLY A 975 18.08 -92.44 -10.21
CA GLY A 975 17.17 -91.93 -9.19
C GLY A 975 17.67 -90.66 -8.49
N LEU A 976 16.79 -90.09 -7.67
CA LEU A 976 17.08 -88.91 -6.86
C LEU A 976 16.95 -89.30 -5.38
N ALA A 977 18.06 -89.23 -4.64
CA ALA A 977 18.12 -89.53 -3.22
C ALA A 977 18.53 -88.30 -2.39
N ASP A 978 18.26 -88.32 -1.08
CA ASP A 978 18.63 -87.26 -0.14
C ASP A 978 20.16 -87.07 -0.03
N SER A 979 20.91 -88.12 -0.35
CA SER A 979 22.38 -88.15 -0.41
C SER A 979 22.96 -87.69 -1.76
N SER A 980 22.13 -87.36 -2.75
CA SER A 980 22.61 -86.97 -4.09
C SER A 980 23.57 -85.77 -4.01
N PRO A 981 24.68 -85.77 -4.78
CA PRO A 981 25.72 -84.74 -4.70
C PRO A 981 25.30 -83.38 -5.26
N ILE A 982 24.14 -83.28 -5.93
CA ILE A 982 23.63 -82.03 -6.51
C ILE A 982 23.17 -81.02 -5.46
N TRP A 983 22.88 -81.47 -4.24
CA TRP A 983 22.33 -80.63 -3.19
C TRP A 983 23.41 -79.71 -2.61
N LEU A 984 23.18 -78.40 -2.67
CA LEU A 984 24.07 -77.40 -2.09
C LEU A 984 23.96 -77.42 -0.56
N LYS A 985 24.95 -78.03 0.13
CA LYS A 985 24.95 -78.20 1.59
C LYS A 985 26.00 -77.33 2.31
N ASN A 986 27.13 -76.99 1.67
CA ASN A 986 28.24 -76.31 2.33
C ASN A 986 28.17 -74.77 2.25
N GLY A 987 27.20 -74.18 2.94
CA GLY A 987 26.97 -72.74 2.91
C GLY A 987 25.73 -72.31 3.66
N TYR A 988 25.16 -71.19 3.22
CA TYR A 988 23.97 -70.59 3.81
C TYR A 988 22.90 -70.37 2.74
N ILE A 989 21.64 -70.59 3.12
CA ILE A 989 20.47 -70.18 2.36
C ILE A 989 20.09 -68.77 2.82
N VAL A 990 20.12 -67.79 1.92
CA VAL A 990 19.76 -66.40 2.20
C VAL A 990 18.30 -66.18 1.80
N VAL A 991 17.52 -65.63 2.73
CA VAL A 991 16.13 -65.23 2.50
C VAL A 991 16.09 -63.73 2.19
N ASN A 992 15.49 -63.39 1.05
CA ASN A 992 15.29 -62.01 0.60
C ASN A 992 13.79 -61.69 0.47
N PHE A 993 13.35 -60.54 0.98
CA PHE A 993 11.95 -60.12 1.00
C PHE A 993 11.66 -58.95 0.07
N GLN A 994 10.65 -59.13 -0.77
CA GLN A 994 9.96 -58.05 -1.48
C GLN A 994 8.67 -57.71 -0.71
N ILE A 995 8.51 -56.47 -0.25
CA ILE A 995 7.40 -56.04 0.61
C ILE A 995 6.56 -54.99 -0.13
N GLU A 996 5.26 -55.28 -0.31
CA GLU A 996 4.29 -54.43 -1.01
C GLU A 996 2.99 -54.29 -0.21
N THR A 997 2.45 -53.08 -0.13
CA THR A 997 1.14 -52.83 0.47
C THR A 997 0.04 -52.88 -0.57
N TYR A 998 -1.16 -53.28 -0.17
CA TYR A 998 -2.36 -53.26 -1.00
C TYR A 998 -3.52 -52.71 -0.19
N ARG A 999 -4.24 -51.74 -0.77
CA ARG A 999 -5.45 -51.19 -0.17
C ARG A 999 -6.67 -52.02 -0.54
N ALA A 1000 -7.67 -51.98 0.34
CA ALA A 1000 -8.94 -52.68 0.16
C ALA A 1000 -9.57 -52.37 -1.19
N GLY A 1001 -9.80 -53.41 -2.00
CA GLY A 1001 -10.40 -53.28 -3.34
C GLY A 1001 -9.42 -52.94 -4.46
N GLU A 1002 -8.17 -52.58 -4.16
CA GLU A 1002 -7.13 -52.32 -5.16
C GLU A 1002 -6.45 -53.63 -5.61
N LYS A 1003 -6.20 -53.74 -6.93
CA LYS A 1003 -5.48 -54.90 -7.52
C LYS A 1003 -3.99 -54.68 -7.68
N LEU A 1004 -3.56 -53.42 -7.67
CA LEU A 1004 -2.17 -53.01 -7.86
C LEU A 1004 -1.54 -52.68 -6.50
N PRO A 1005 -0.22 -52.90 -6.34
CA PRO A 1005 0.47 -52.52 -5.11
C PRO A 1005 0.46 -51.00 -4.94
N TYR A 1006 0.26 -50.55 -3.70
CA TYR A 1006 0.13 -49.15 -3.34
C TYR A 1006 1.50 -48.54 -2.98
N LEU A 1007 2.16 -49.05 -1.94
CA LEU A 1007 3.54 -48.71 -1.56
C LEU A 1007 4.46 -49.92 -1.69
N ARG A 1008 5.75 -49.67 -1.89
CA ARG A 1008 6.79 -50.70 -1.90
C ARG A 1008 8.04 -50.20 -1.16
N TYR A 1009 8.73 -51.10 -0.47
CA TYR A 1009 9.92 -50.76 0.34
C TYR A 1009 11.12 -50.30 -0.52
N TYR A 1010 11.24 -50.82 -1.74
CA TYR A 1010 12.29 -50.44 -2.69
C TYR A 1010 11.86 -50.77 -4.12
N ARG A 1011 12.54 -50.17 -5.10
CA ARG A 1011 12.31 -50.42 -6.52
C ARG A 1011 12.74 -51.83 -6.95
N LEU A 1012 11.86 -52.54 -7.66
CA LEU A 1012 12.20 -53.84 -8.27
C LEU A 1012 12.95 -53.65 -9.59
N PRO A 1013 13.76 -54.65 -10.02
CA PRO A 1013 14.41 -54.63 -11.32
C PRO A 1013 13.40 -54.44 -12.47
N GLY A 1014 13.63 -53.45 -13.33
CA GLY A 1014 12.76 -53.11 -14.46
C GLY A 1014 11.73 -52.02 -14.18
N ASP A 1015 11.49 -51.67 -12.91
CA ASP A 1015 10.54 -50.61 -12.55
C ASP A 1015 11.22 -49.24 -12.46
N SER A 1016 10.45 -48.16 -12.67
CA SER A 1016 10.93 -46.77 -12.48
C SER A 1016 10.56 -46.19 -11.11
N THR A 1017 9.70 -46.88 -10.37
CA THR A 1017 9.12 -46.47 -9.08
C THR A 1017 9.08 -47.65 -8.09
N PRO A 1018 9.00 -47.40 -6.77
CA PRO A 1018 9.05 -46.09 -6.12
C PRO A 1018 10.36 -45.32 -6.34
N LEU A 1019 10.32 -44.01 -6.05
CA LEU A 1019 11.49 -43.15 -6.12
C LEU A 1019 12.38 -43.31 -4.87
N ASP A 1020 11.75 -43.66 -3.74
CA ASP A 1020 12.42 -44.03 -2.50
C ASP A 1020 13.00 -45.46 -2.54
N ASN A 1021 14.03 -45.67 -1.72
CA ASN A 1021 14.52 -46.99 -1.32
C ASN A 1021 14.71 -46.98 0.20
N GLN A 1022 13.70 -47.50 0.91
CA GLN A 1022 13.65 -47.43 2.35
C GLN A 1022 14.71 -48.33 3.03
N TRP A 1023 15.16 -49.42 2.37
CA TRP A 1023 16.31 -50.20 2.85
C TRP A 1023 17.54 -49.30 3.00
N LYS A 1024 17.85 -48.54 1.95
CA LYS A 1024 18.99 -47.61 1.96
C LYS A 1024 18.76 -46.42 2.90
N MET A 1025 17.54 -45.89 2.95
CA MET A 1025 17.18 -44.78 3.84
C MET A 1025 17.45 -45.14 5.31
N GLU A 1026 17.11 -46.36 5.72
CA GLU A 1026 17.33 -46.87 7.08
C GLU A 1026 18.77 -47.36 7.32
N GLY A 1027 19.64 -47.24 6.32
CA GLY A 1027 21.07 -47.52 6.43
C GLY A 1027 21.43 -48.99 6.27
N PHE A 1028 20.66 -49.76 5.50
CA PHE A 1028 21.02 -51.13 5.14
C PHE A 1028 22.39 -51.19 4.47
N SER A 1029 23.23 -52.16 4.88
CA SER A 1029 24.57 -52.33 4.32
C SER A 1029 24.57 -53.42 3.25
N ASN A 1030 24.99 -53.07 2.03
CA ASN A 1030 25.01 -54.04 0.93
C ASN A 1030 26.20 -55.02 0.98
N LEU A 1031 27.05 -54.86 1.99
CA LEU A 1031 28.20 -55.69 2.28
C LEU A 1031 28.26 -55.91 3.79
N ILE A 1032 28.27 -57.17 4.20
CA ILE A 1032 28.38 -57.58 5.60
C ILE A 1032 29.60 -58.47 5.78
N SER A 1033 30.14 -58.53 6.99
CA SER A 1033 31.29 -59.37 7.31
C SER A 1033 31.00 -60.24 8.52
N ASP A 1034 31.42 -61.50 8.47
CA ASP A 1034 31.45 -62.33 9.68
C ASP A 1034 32.63 -61.92 10.59
N LEU A 1035 32.68 -62.48 11.79
CA LEU A 1035 33.75 -62.21 12.75
C LEU A 1035 35.09 -62.85 12.36
N SER A 1036 35.12 -63.71 11.33
CA SER A 1036 36.33 -64.25 10.70
C SER A 1036 36.86 -63.37 9.56
N GLY A 1037 36.16 -62.29 9.21
CA GLY A 1037 36.52 -61.34 8.15
C GLY A 1037 36.06 -61.75 6.74
N HIS A 1038 35.28 -62.81 6.58
CA HIS A 1038 34.67 -63.15 5.29
C HIS A 1038 33.60 -62.11 4.93
N ARG A 1039 33.55 -61.73 3.66
CA ARG A 1039 32.63 -60.71 3.15
C ARG A 1039 31.49 -61.33 2.36
N PHE A 1040 30.27 -60.95 2.69
CA PHE A 1040 29.05 -61.42 2.02
C PHE A 1040 28.35 -60.23 1.34
N ALA A 1041 28.00 -60.42 0.07
CA ALA A 1041 27.13 -59.48 -0.62
C ALA A 1041 25.69 -59.62 -0.08
N ALA A 1042 25.09 -58.51 0.33
CA ALA A 1042 23.75 -58.44 0.90
C ALA A 1042 22.91 -57.41 0.15
N PRO A 1043 22.37 -57.70 -1.06
CA PRO A 1043 21.48 -56.75 -1.73
C PRO A 1043 20.23 -56.44 -0.90
N ASP A 1044 19.62 -55.29 -1.19
CA ASP A 1044 18.40 -54.80 -0.55
C ASP A 1044 17.33 -55.91 -0.48
N GLY A 1045 16.74 -56.08 0.70
CA GLY A 1045 15.76 -57.12 0.99
C GLY A 1045 16.32 -58.38 1.63
N ASP A 1046 17.64 -58.60 1.71
CA ASP A 1046 18.18 -59.75 2.46
C ASP A 1046 17.87 -59.58 3.95
N VAL A 1047 17.17 -60.55 4.56
CA VAL A 1047 16.69 -60.47 5.95
C VAL A 1047 17.35 -61.47 6.90
N ALA A 1048 17.63 -62.70 6.45
CA ALA A 1048 18.18 -63.74 7.32
C ALA A 1048 18.91 -64.82 6.52
N TYR A 1049 19.93 -65.39 7.15
CA TYR A 1049 20.73 -66.50 6.65
C TYR A 1049 20.38 -67.76 7.46
N TYR A 1050 20.17 -68.86 6.74
CA TYR A 1050 19.96 -70.17 7.31
C TYR A 1050 21.14 -71.09 7.00
N HIS A 1051 21.54 -71.94 7.95
CA HIS A 1051 22.49 -73.01 7.67
C HIS A 1051 21.91 -73.97 6.61
N ALA A 1052 22.67 -74.26 5.55
CA ALA A 1052 22.23 -75.23 4.55
C ALA A 1052 22.48 -76.70 4.98
N ASN A 1053 23.23 -76.92 6.06
CA ASN A 1053 23.61 -78.24 6.57
C ASN A 1053 23.14 -78.53 8.00
N LEU A 1054 22.46 -77.60 8.67
CA LEU A 1054 21.93 -77.78 10.02
C LEU A 1054 20.42 -77.53 10.03
N SER A 1055 19.71 -78.35 10.79
CA SER A 1055 18.26 -78.42 10.83
C SER A 1055 17.75 -78.40 12.26
N SER A 1056 16.51 -77.94 12.45
CA SER A 1056 15.80 -78.11 13.73
C SER A 1056 15.69 -79.58 14.15
N TYR A 1057 15.74 -80.54 13.22
CA TYR A 1057 15.80 -81.96 13.57
C TYR A 1057 17.05 -82.33 14.36
N ASP A 1058 18.16 -81.63 14.19
CA ASP A 1058 19.42 -81.95 14.87
C ASP A 1058 19.32 -81.71 16.38
N ASP A 1059 18.44 -80.79 16.81
CA ASP A 1059 18.22 -80.44 18.23
C ASP A 1059 17.25 -81.40 18.95
N PHE A 1060 16.51 -82.24 18.21
CA PHE A 1060 15.50 -83.17 18.77
C PHE A 1060 15.78 -84.65 18.45
N ARG A 1061 16.92 -84.98 17.85
CA ARG A 1061 17.34 -86.39 17.68
C ARG A 1061 17.66 -87.00 19.05
N SER A 1062 16.88 -88.01 19.44
CA SER A 1062 17.21 -88.85 20.59
C SER A 1062 18.47 -89.65 20.28
N ASN A 1063 19.54 -89.45 21.04
CA ASN A 1063 20.70 -90.35 21.05
C ASN A 1063 20.29 -91.67 21.71
N VAL A 1064 19.63 -92.55 20.96
CA VAL A 1064 19.62 -93.97 21.29
C VAL A 1064 20.63 -94.63 20.37
N THR A 1065 21.70 -95.15 20.94
CA THR A 1065 22.59 -96.10 20.26
C THR A 1065 21.74 -97.31 19.86
N HIS A 1066 21.67 -97.59 18.56
CA HIS A 1066 21.24 -98.91 18.09
C HIS A 1066 22.28 -99.97 18.43
#